data_AF-A0A523X421-F1
#
_entry.id   AF-A0A523X421-F1
#
_cell.length_a   1.000
_cell.length_b   1.000
_cell.length_c   1.000
_cell.angle_alpha   90.00
_cell.angle_beta   90.00
_cell.angle_gamma   90.00
#
_symmetry.space_group_name_H-M   'P 1'
#
loop_
_entity.id
_entity.type
_entity.pdbx_description
1 polymer ?
#
loop_
_entity_poly.entity_id
_entity_poly.type
_entity_poly.pdbx_seq_one_letter_code
_entity_poly.pdbx_strand_id
1 'polypeptide(L)'
;MKNSRILLILASFLLFSAGLTFFLTLYFQASFFTIINHSYCLSPLFFFLSLVVIFFLLSCSWMFFVYLDSKLFKVSQSSSLRENFLPYLPFSLFLFTPLLLEHYLNKEDLIIRLNIMASLVFLFFIYLKLLQLNRNLKGKAYLEKWLLKFSRLSLKKKLFILFTLAFVIYNGCAFILVSKGITFSGDEPYYLLTTHSLYQDKDINVANNYADKDYFHFYSKEQNPKFELGIYARAGKKGRQYLYSINLSGVSVLMLPYYWLSQFFEGKALTYILKCGLSIWAVLLGLQLYLFSREVWNKERISLLLWFLYSFTSPVLFYSIHIYPEIPIALFSFYIFRKVCSKNPLSLFHYYFLGFILSLFLWFGLKYNMIFWPLLLVSVYFLFKEHKAGLKIFCFLAFPLVSLGFFYLYIYKLYGSFYPFSIYEGVMTPEKMFAFKEMILKIPVLLRIDTFLDFFLDQRDGLLLYSPIYFFSFLGLVEVFRKSKKILLALLFISLPLILNYAFFSHRQGYCPQGRVLTPISWVGALLIGYFIVYNRKKLYSFLFGLFSLVSLVAVLILLKNPVFLYQPTTHEIASRAGDMFVHLSNIYIFLPNILPSFIKVNNLAYLPNYFWILGIIAFVLIYIFIKKEIHLKKYFFHFFSIFLLLVFFFLWVLYPRSVLYPTRTFRYSSQKAMGFYLFPMGRGVVAKKMAEFYLHRENSYKILFSSRTKLEKIKFTFGSERGEYEVRLSFFDLSIFDGKTSYEKKELILSPSAYYPFKKLFLYEININLKKLSSESMPVDPYFFQVIPMKE
;
A
#
# COMPACT_ATOMS: atom_id res chain seq x y z
N MET A 1 -19.71 -32.02 -31.71
CA MET A 1 -18.33 -31.47 -31.71
C MET A 1 -17.44 -32.54 -32.34
N LYS A 2 -16.63 -32.28 -33.38
CA LYS A 2 -15.80 -33.32 -34.02
C LYS A 2 -14.87 -33.98 -32.99
N ASN A 3 -14.77 -35.32 -32.98
CA ASN A 3 -13.93 -36.12 -32.06
C ASN A 3 -12.49 -35.59 -31.95
N SER A 4 -11.95 -35.04 -33.04
CA SER A 4 -10.61 -34.43 -33.08
C SER A 4 -10.38 -33.29 -32.09
N ARG A 5 -11.43 -32.53 -31.71
CA ARG A 5 -11.28 -31.41 -30.75
C ARG A 5 -11.22 -31.87 -29.29
N ILE A 6 -11.89 -32.96 -28.95
CA ILE A 6 -11.84 -33.53 -27.58
C ILE A 6 -10.47 -34.16 -27.36
N LEU A 7 -9.94 -34.88 -28.36
CA LEU A 7 -8.58 -35.40 -28.35
C LEU A 7 -7.54 -34.29 -28.10
N LEU A 8 -7.69 -33.13 -28.73
CA LEU A 8 -6.77 -31.99 -28.52
C LEU A 8 -6.86 -31.39 -27.10
N ILE A 9 -8.05 -31.37 -26.50
CA ILE A 9 -8.24 -30.94 -25.11
C ILE A 9 -7.60 -31.94 -24.14
N LEU A 10 -7.82 -33.24 -24.34
CA LEU A 10 -7.21 -34.29 -23.51
C LEU A 10 -5.68 -34.30 -23.66
N ALA A 11 -5.16 -34.13 -24.87
CA ALA A 11 -3.72 -33.97 -25.09
C ALA A 11 -3.16 -32.73 -24.36
N SER A 12 -3.90 -31.62 -24.36
CA SER A 12 -3.51 -30.42 -23.60
C SER A 12 -3.52 -30.67 -22.09
N PHE A 13 -4.51 -31.39 -21.56
CA PHE A 13 -4.52 -31.78 -20.15
C PHE A 13 -3.37 -32.73 -19.80
N LEU A 14 -2.98 -33.64 -20.69
CA LEU A 14 -1.80 -34.47 -20.49
C LEU A 14 -0.54 -33.61 -20.37
N LEU A 15 -0.38 -32.61 -21.24
CA LEU A 15 0.72 -31.64 -21.14
C LEU A 15 0.68 -30.83 -19.84
N PHE A 16 -0.48 -30.31 -19.44
CA PHE A 16 -0.62 -29.58 -18.18
C PHE A 16 -0.32 -30.46 -16.98
N SER A 17 -0.69 -31.74 -17.05
CA SER A 17 -0.41 -32.73 -16.01
C SER A 17 1.07 -33.03 -15.93
N ALA A 18 1.77 -33.13 -17.06
CA ALA A 18 3.21 -33.29 -17.07
C ALA A 18 3.92 -32.10 -16.44
N GLY A 19 3.53 -30.88 -16.82
CA GLY A 19 4.05 -29.65 -16.19
C GLY A 19 3.80 -29.60 -14.68
N LEU A 20 2.57 -29.88 -14.24
CA LEU A 20 2.23 -29.88 -12.81
C LEU A 20 2.93 -31.01 -12.05
N THR A 21 3.16 -32.16 -12.68
CA THR A 21 3.95 -33.26 -12.10
C THR A 21 5.39 -32.80 -11.86
N PHE A 22 6.03 -32.21 -12.88
CA PHE A 22 7.36 -31.61 -12.74
C PHE A 22 7.40 -30.55 -11.63
N PHE A 23 6.38 -29.70 -11.56
CA PHE A 23 6.26 -28.70 -10.51
C PHE A 23 6.23 -29.33 -9.11
N LEU A 24 5.39 -30.33 -8.90
CA LEU A 24 5.23 -30.97 -7.59
C LEU A 24 6.48 -31.76 -7.19
N THR A 25 7.05 -32.56 -8.10
CA THR A 25 8.27 -33.33 -7.82
C THR A 25 9.43 -32.41 -7.49
N LEU A 26 9.61 -31.33 -8.26
CA LEU A 26 10.64 -30.33 -8.01
C LEU A 26 10.39 -29.58 -6.70
N TYR A 27 9.14 -29.27 -6.35
CA TYR A 27 8.80 -28.65 -5.08
C TYR A 27 9.24 -29.50 -3.88
N PHE A 28 9.02 -30.82 -3.91
CA PHE A 28 9.46 -31.72 -2.86
C PHE A 28 10.99 -31.83 -2.81
N GLN A 29 11.65 -31.95 -3.97
CA GLN A 29 13.11 -32.04 -4.06
C GLN A 29 13.82 -30.75 -3.66
N ALA A 30 13.22 -29.58 -3.87
CA ALA A 30 13.80 -28.28 -3.58
C ALA A 30 14.26 -28.12 -2.12
N SER A 31 13.64 -28.85 -1.18
CA SER A 31 14.02 -28.85 0.23
C SER A 31 15.42 -29.42 0.51
N PHE A 32 15.92 -30.29 -0.38
CA PHE A 32 17.22 -30.95 -0.30
C PHE A 32 18.30 -30.29 -1.19
N PHE A 33 17.94 -29.27 -1.96
CA PHE A 33 18.87 -28.61 -2.86
C PHE A 33 19.84 -27.69 -2.11
N THR A 34 21.02 -27.55 -2.72
CA THR A 34 22.07 -26.62 -2.32
C THR A 34 22.63 -25.92 -3.56
N ILE A 35 23.34 -24.81 -3.35
CA ILE A 35 24.01 -24.10 -4.45
C ILE A 35 24.97 -24.99 -5.27
N ILE A 36 25.52 -26.05 -4.67
CA ILE A 36 26.42 -27.01 -5.33
C ILE A 36 25.61 -28.13 -6.02
N ASN A 37 24.58 -28.64 -5.35
CA ASN A 37 23.78 -29.78 -5.84
C ASN A 37 22.29 -29.41 -5.88
N HIS A 38 21.80 -29.12 -7.08
CA HIS A 38 20.40 -28.76 -7.36
C HIS A 38 19.90 -29.36 -8.68
N SER A 39 20.51 -30.46 -9.13
CA SER A 39 20.04 -31.16 -10.33
C SER A 39 18.73 -31.88 -10.05
N TYR A 40 17.81 -31.82 -11.01
CA TYR A 40 16.53 -32.51 -10.88
C TYR A 40 16.70 -34.02 -10.99
N CYS A 41 16.23 -34.77 -10.00
CA CYS A 41 16.27 -36.23 -10.01
C CYS A 41 14.91 -36.79 -10.48
N LEU A 42 14.85 -37.32 -11.70
CA LEU A 42 13.63 -37.93 -12.22
C LEU A 42 13.48 -39.36 -11.69
N SER A 43 12.42 -39.64 -10.94
CA SER A 43 11.96 -41.01 -10.66
C SER A 43 10.87 -41.39 -11.68
N PRO A 44 11.16 -42.25 -12.68
CA PRO A 44 10.22 -42.50 -13.79
C PRO A 44 8.87 -43.07 -13.33
N LEU A 45 8.89 -44.01 -12.37
CA LEU A 45 7.68 -44.64 -11.84
C LEU A 45 6.82 -43.63 -11.07
N PHE A 46 7.43 -42.85 -10.16
CA PHE A 46 6.71 -41.85 -9.38
C PHE A 46 6.17 -40.73 -10.28
N PHE A 47 6.95 -40.31 -11.28
CA PHE A 47 6.54 -39.31 -12.26
C PHE A 47 5.35 -39.80 -13.08
N PHE A 48 5.39 -41.04 -13.59
CA PHE A 48 4.29 -41.61 -14.36
C PHE A 48 3.01 -41.77 -13.53
N LEU A 49 3.11 -42.30 -12.30
CA LEU A 49 1.96 -42.42 -11.40
C LEU A 49 1.35 -41.05 -11.07
N SER A 50 2.18 -40.07 -10.74
CA SER A 50 1.74 -38.70 -10.45
C SER A 50 1.09 -38.05 -11.67
N LEU A 51 1.65 -38.23 -12.86
CA LEU A 51 1.10 -37.75 -14.12
C LEU A 51 -0.31 -38.29 -14.36
N VAL A 52 -0.51 -39.60 -14.18
CA VAL A 52 -1.82 -40.25 -14.36
C VAL A 52 -2.84 -39.72 -13.34
N VAL A 53 -2.45 -39.62 -12.06
CA VAL A 53 -3.32 -39.09 -11.00
C VAL A 53 -3.71 -37.64 -11.28
N ILE A 54 -2.74 -36.78 -11.62
CA ILE A 54 -2.99 -35.37 -11.92
C ILE A 54 -3.86 -35.20 -13.17
N PHE A 55 -3.59 -35.99 -14.21
CA PHE A 55 -4.42 -36.00 -15.42
C PHE A 55 -5.86 -36.36 -15.11
N PHE A 56 -6.06 -37.39 -14.27
CA PHE A 56 -7.39 -37.76 -13.82
C PHE A 56 -8.04 -36.65 -12.98
N LEU A 57 -7.31 -36.01 -12.06
CA LEU A 57 -7.83 -34.91 -11.24
C LEU A 57 -8.22 -33.68 -12.08
N LEU A 58 -7.38 -33.25 -13.02
CA LEU A 58 -7.67 -32.12 -13.91
C LEU A 58 -8.86 -32.44 -14.84
N SER A 59 -8.90 -33.66 -15.38
CA SER A 59 -10.01 -34.12 -16.23
C SER A 59 -11.31 -34.23 -15.45
N CYS A 60 -11.30 -34.79 -14.24
CA CYS A 60 -12.45 -34.86 -13.35
C CYS A 60 -12.92 -33.48 -12.91
N SER A 61 -12.00 -32.58 -12.56
CA SER A 61 -12.31 -31.18 -12.24
C SER A 61 -12.99 -30.48 -13.41
N TRP A 62 -12.46 -30.65 -14.62
CA TRP A 62 -13.04 -30.11 -15.84
C TRP A 62 -14.45 -30.67 -16.09
N MET A 63 -14.62 -31.99 -16.01
CA MET A 63 -15.91 -32.66 -16.16
C MET A 63 -16.90 -32.26 -15.08
N PHE A 64 -16.45 -32.04 -13.85
CA PHE A 64 -17.24 -31.53 -12.75
C PHE A 64 -17.76 -30.12 -13.03
N PHE A 65 -16.90 -29.20 -13.53
CA PHE A 65 -17.38 -27.87 -13.94
C PHE A 65 -18.32 -27.91 -15.14
N VAL A 66 -18.10 -28.82 -16.10
CA VAL A 66 -19.02 -29.05 -17.22
C VAL A 66 -20.37 -29.57 -16.71
N TYR A 67 -20.36 -30.50 -15.76
CA TYR A 67 -21.54 -31.01 -15.07
C TYR A 67 -22.27 -29.90 -14.31
N LEU A 68 -21.55 -29.10 -13.52
CA LEU A 68 -22.11 -27.95 -12.82
C LEU A 68 -22.75 -26.97 -13.80
N ASP A 69 -22.09 -26.65 -14.91
CA ASP A 69 -22.64 -25.76 -15.93
C ASP A 69 -23.89 -26.37 -16.59
N SER A 70 -23.92 -27.68 -16.80
CA SER A 70 -25.09 -28.38 -17.34
C SER A 70 -26.27 -28.38 -16.36
N LYS A 71 -26.02 -28.65 -15.08
CA LYS A 71 -27.03 -28.78 -14.02
C LYS A 71 -27.55 -27.42 -13.54
N LEU A 72 -26.64 -26.48 -13.29
CA LEU A 72 -26.97 -25.15 -12.79
C LEU A 72 -27.41 -24.20 -13.91
N PHE A 73 -26.80 -24.32 -15.10
CA PHE A 73 -26.98 -23.33 -16.17
C PHE A 73 -27.69 -23.86 -17.44
N LYS A 74 -28.03 -25.16 -17.54
CA LYS A 74 -28.62 -25.82 -18.73
C LYS A 74 -27.95 -25.39 -20.05
N VAL A 75 -26.63 -25.27 -20.05
CA VAL A 75 -25.83 -24.95 -21.24
C VAL A 75 -25.65 -26.24 -22.07
N SER A 76 -25.64 -26.14 -23.40
CA SER A 76 -25.43 -27.31 -24.25
C SER A 76 -24.07 -27.95 -23.96
N GLN A 77 -24.05 -29.28 -23.83
CA GLN A 77 -22.88 -30.03 -23.35
C GLN A 77 -21.64 -29.80 -24.24
N SER A 78 -21.83 -29.66 -25.55
CA SER A 78 -20.75 -29.41 -26.52
C SER A 78 -20.12 -28.03 -26.39
N SER A 79 -20.89 -26.98 -26.09
CA SER A 79 -20.33 -25.64 -25.87
C SER A 79 -19.66 -25.55 -24.49
N SER A 80 -20.24 -26.19 -23.48
CA SER A 80 -19.71 -26.23 -22.10
C SER A 80 -18.31 -26.85 -22.02
N LEU A 81 -18.04 -27.94 -22.76
CA LEU A 81 -16.73 -28.61 -22.78
C LEU A 81 -15.59 -27.64 -23.13
N ARG A 82 -15.74 -26.88 -24.23
CA ARG A 82 -14.69 -25.95 -24.69
C ARG A 82 -14.54 -24.75 -23.77
N GLU A 83 -15.65 -24.19 -23.30
CA GLU A 83 -15.61 -23.00 -22.46
C GLU A 83 -14.97 -23.27 -21.11
N ASN A 84 -15.22 -24.46 -20.55
CA ASN A 84 -14.64 -24.84 -19.28
C ASN A 84 -13.17 -25.23 -19.35
N PHE A 85 -12.64 -25.51 -20.55
CA PHE A 85 -11.21 -25.76 -20.78
C PHE A 85 -10.37 -24.49 -20.76
N LEU A 86 -10.83 -23.38 -21.37
CA LEU A 86 -10.01 -22.16 -21.53
C LEU A 86 -9.46 -21.56 -20.22
N PRO A 87 -10.17 -21.59 -19.08
CA PRO A 87 -9.61 -21.12 -17.82
C PRO A 87 -8.44 -21.96 -17.29
N TYR A 88 -8.23 -23.19 -17.77
CA TYR A 88 -7.09 -24.04 -17.42
C TYR A 88 -5.82 -23.70 -18.21
N LEU A 89 -5.89 -22.86 -19.25
CA LEU A 89 -4.70 -22.45 -20.00
C LEU A 89 -3.54 -21.92 -19.13
N PRO A 90 -3.76 -21.17 -18.02
CA PRO A 90 -2.69 -20.79 -17.10
C PRO A 90 -1.83 -21.96 -16.57
N PHE A 91 -2.38 -23.18 -16.48
CA PHE A 91 -1.63 -24.36 -16.03
C PHE A 91 -0.49 -24.74 -16.99
N SER A 92 -0.52 -24.27 -18.25
CA SER A 92 0.61 -24.45 -19.17
C SER A 92 1.90 -23.83 -18.63
N LEU A 93 1.82 -22.85 -17.71
CA LEU A 93 2.99 -22.22 -17.13
C LEU A 93 3.87 -23.22 -16.37
N PHE A 94 3.28 -24.26 -15.77
CA PHE A 94 4.05 -25.30 -15.05
C PHE A 94 5.04 -26.06 -15.92
N LEU A 95 4.89 -26.04 -17.25
CA LEU A 95 5.87 -26.59 -18.18
C LEU A 95 7.23 -25.86 -18.11
N PHE A 96 7.25 -24.60 -17.68
CA PHE A 96 8.47 -23.81 -17.53
C PHE A 96 9.17 -23.98 -16.18
N THR A 97 8.67 -24.85 -15.29
CA THR A 97 9.30 -25.10 -13.98
C THR A 97 10.79 -25.48 -14.07
N PRO A 98 11.25 -26.31 -15.03
CA PRO A 98 12.66 -26.67 -15.12
C PRO A 98 13.62 -25.48 -15.29
N LEU A 99 13.16 -24.39 -15.95
CA LEU A 99 13.97 -23.18 -16.16
C LEU A 99 14.35 -22.48 -14.85
N LEU A 100 13.64 -22.74 -13.74
CA LEU A 100 13.94 -22.13 -12.45
C LEU A 100 15.28 -22.64 -11.87
N LEU A 101 15.73 -23.84 -12.26
CA LEU A 101 16.98 -24.44 -11.80
C LEU A 101 18.20 -23.80 -12.45
N GLU A 102 18.09 -23.31 -13.69
CA GLU A 102 19.17 -22.57 -14.36
C GLU A 102 19.56 -21.29 -13.59
N HIS A 103 18.60 -20.72 -12.88
CA HIS A 103 18.79 -19.55 -12.03
C HIS A 103 18.61 -19.89 -10.55
N TYR A 104 19.19 -21.01 -10.10
CA TYR A 104 19.22 -21.36 -8.69
C TYR A 104 20.15 -20.40 -7.92
N LEU A 105 19.62 -19.79 -6.85
CA LEU A 105 20.42 -18.98 -5.91
C LEU A 105 20.49 -19.65 -4.55
N ASN A 106 19.33 -19.94 -3.97
CA ASN A 106 19.22 -20.64 -2.71
C ASN A 106 17.86 -21.37 -2.62
N LYS A 107 17.72 -22.31 -1.69
CA LYS A 107 16.54 -23.19 -1.58
C LYS A 107 15.29 -22.40 -1.20
N GLU A 108 15.44 -21.42 -0.32
CA GLU A 108 14.32 -20.58 0.15
C GLU A 108 13.76 -19.74 -1.00
N ASP A 109 14.63 -19.13 -1.80
CA ASP A 109 14.27 -18.36 -2.99
C ASP A 109 13.56 -19.24 -4.02
N LEU A 110 14.08 -20.44 -4.31
CA LEU A 110 13.42 -21.38 -5.22
C LEU A 110 12.01 -21.74 -4.74
N ILE A 111 11.85 -22.11 -3.47
CA ILE A 111 10.54 -22.44 -2.88
C ILE A 111 9.59 -21.23 -2.96
N ILE A 112 10.08 -20.02 -2.69
CA ILE A 112 9.29 -18.79 -2.83
C ILE A 112 8.84 -18.59 -4.29
N ARG A 113 9.74 -18.76 -5.27
CA ARG A 113 9.42 -18.62 -6.70
C ARG A 113 8.38 -19.66 -7.16
N LEU A 114 8.49 -20.90 -6.69
CA LEU A 114 7.50 -21.96 -6.93
C LEU A 114 6.13 -21.63 -6.31
N ASN A 115 6.12 -21.14 -5.07
CA ASN A 115 4.88 -20.71 -4.42
C ASN A 115 4.21 -19.54 -5.16
N ILE A 116 4.99 -18.58 -5.67
CA ILE A 116 4.47 -17.47 -6.49
C ILE A 116 3.90 -18.01 -7.80
N MET A 117 4.61 -18.91 -8.48
CA MET A 117 4.16 -19.53 -9.72
C MET A 117 2.79 -20.21 -9.55
N ALA A 118 2.65 -21.06 -8.52
CA ALA A 118 1.38 -21.69 -8.20
C ALA A 118 0.29 -20.64 -7.91
N SER A 119 0.60 -19.66 -7.06
CA SER A 119 -0.34 -18.59 -6.69
C SER A 119 -0.83 -17.80 -7.90
N LEU A 120 0.07 -17.45 -8.83
CA LEU A 120 -0.27 -16.73 -10.07
C LEU A 120 -1.16 -17.59 -10.97
N VAL A 121 -0.82 -18.85 -11.20
CA VAL A 121 -1.62 -19.78 -12.01
C VAL A 121 -3.04 -19.92 -11.44
N PHE A 122 -3.16 -20.15 -10.13
CA PHE A 122 -4.46 -20.28 -9.48
C PHE A 122 -5.27 -18.98 -9.48
N LEU A 123 -4.64 -17.83 -9.23
CA LEU A 123 -5.29 -16.53 -9.25
C LEU A 123 -5.84 -16.20 -10.65
N PHE A 124 -5.08 -16.47 -11.71
CA PHE A 124 -5.54 -16.31 -13.09
C PHE A 124 -6.62 -17.32 -13.48
N PHE A 125 -6.52 -18.58 -13.03
CA PHE A 125 -7.58 -19.57 -13.19
C PHE A 125 -8.90 -19.10 -12.57
N ILE A 126 -8.87 -18.64 -11.30
CA ILE A 126 -10.04 -18.12 -10.58
C ILE A 126 -10.58 -16.88 -11.31
N TYR A 127 -9.73 -15.94 -11.69
CA TYR A 127 -10.15 -14.73 -12.41
C TYR A 127 -10.84 -15.06 -13.73
N LEU A 128 -10.28 -15.96 -14.54
CA LEU A 128 -10.88 -16.40 -15.81
C LEU A 128 -12.20 -17.16 -15.58
N LYS A 129 -12.31 -17.97 -14.52
CA LYS A 129 -13.57 -18.64 -14.12
C LYS A 129 -14.64 -17.63 -13.69
N LEU A 130 -14.28 -16.62 -12.90
CA LEU A 130 -15.21 -15.55 -12.52
C LEU A 130 -15.67 -14.74 -13.74
N LEU A 131 -14.77 -14.47 -14.68
CA LEU A 131 -15.13 -13.84 -15.96
C LEU A 131 -16.07 -14.70 -16.79
N GLN A 132 -15.87 -16.02 -16.83
CA GLN A 132 -16.77 -16.97 -17.49
C GLN A 132 -18.15 -16.98 -16.83
N LEU A 133 -18.22 -17.08 -15.50
CA LEU A 133 -19.46 -17.03 -14.73
C LEU A 133 -20.26 -15.74 -14.98
N ASN A 134 -19.58 -14.60 -15.04
CA ASN A 134 -20.22 -13.31 -15.32
C ASN A 134 -20.67 -13.17 -16.79
N ARG A 135 -20.17 -14.00 -17.71
CA ARG A 135 -20.64 -14.06 -19.12
C ARG A 135 -21.86 -14.97 -19.28
N ASN A 136 -21.93 -16.04 -18.51
CA ASN A 136 -23.05 -16.99 -18.56
C ASN A 136 -24.33 -16.35 -17.98
N LEU A 137 -25.40 -16.30 -18.78
CA LEU A 137 -26.67 -15.65 -18.43
C LEU A 137 -27.28 -16.17 -17.12
N LYS A 138 -27.11 -17.47 -16.80
CA LYS A 138 -27.61 -18.05 -15.53
C LYS A 138 -26.60 -18.00 -14.38
N GLY A 139 -25.30 -17.86 -14.65
CA GLY A 139 -24.30 -17.54 -13.61
C GLY A 139 -24.52 -16.13 -13.05
N LYS A 140 -24.86 -15.20 -13.93
CA LYS A 140 -25.45 -13.91 -13.56
C LYS A 140 -26.70 -14.10 -12.70
N ALA A 141 -27.64 -14.96 -13.09
CA ALA A 141 -28.85 -15.21 -12.29
C ALA A 141 -28.57 -15.74 -10.86
N TYR A 142 -27.50 -16.51 -10.63
CA TYR A 142 -27.14 -16.97 -9.28
C TYR A 142 -26.52 -15.86 -8.41
N LEU A 143 -25.60 -15.08 -8.97
CA LEU A 143 -25.08 -13.87 -8.30
C LEU A 143 -26.21 -12.87 -8.05
N GLU A 144 -27.10 -12.71 -9.02
CA GLU A 144 -28.31 -11.92 -8.90
C GLU A 144 -29.24 -12.48 -7.82
N LYS A 145 -29.36 -13.79 -7.62
CA LYS A 145 -30.15 -14.38 -6.52
C LYS A 145 -29.62 -13.97 -5.15
N TRP A 146 -28.30 -14.00 -4.94
CA TRP A 146 -27.68 -13.53 -3.69
C TRP A 146 -27.82 -12.02 -3.53
N LEU A 147 -27.59 -11.26 -4.61
CA LEU A 147 -27.80 -9.81 -4.63
C LEU A 147 -29.27 -9.46 -4.38
N LEU A 148 -30.22 -10.28 -4.84
CA LEU A 148 -31.66 -10.13 -4.61
C LEU A 148 -32.02 -10.43 -3.16
N LYS A 149 -31.43 -11.48 -2.56
CA LYS A 149 -31.58 -11.75 -1.12
C LYS A 149 -31.07 -10.57 -0.29
N PHE A 150 -29.87 -10.08 -0.61
CA PHE A 150 -29.31 -8.91 0.05
C PHE A 150 -30.17 -7.66 -0.22
N SER A 151 -30.61 -7.44 -1.46
CA SER A 151 -31.37 -6.25 -1.84
C SER A 151 -32.71 -6.16 -1.12
N ARG A 152 -33.33 -7.31 -0.78
CA ARG A 152 -34.56 -7.42 0.03
C ARG A 152 -34.36 -7.04 1.50
N LEU A 153 -33.15 -7.02 2.02
CA LEU A 153 -32.89 -6.58 3.40
C LEU A 153 -33.24 -5.10 3.56
N SER A 154 -33.74 -4.72 4.74
CA SER A 154 -33.96 -3.32 5.08
C SER A 154 -32.63 -2.55 5.02
N LEU A 155 -32.68 -1.26 4.70
CA LEU A 155 -31.48 -0.43 4.62
C LEU A 155 -30.66 -0.48 5.93
N LYS A 156 -31.32 -0.48 7.09
CA LYS A 156 -30.67 -0.60 8.40
C LYS A 156 -29.85 -1.89 8.52
N LYS A 157 -30.43 -3.05 8.13
CA LYS A 157 -29.73 -4.34 8.16
C LYS A 157 -28.54 -4.36 7.21
N LYS A 158 -28.69 -3.81 6.00
CA LYS A 158 -27.58 -3.69 5.04
C LYS A 158 -26.44 -2.86 5.60
N LEU A 159 -26.74 -1.68 6.14
CA LEU A 159 -25.74 -0.79 6.72
C LEU A 159 -25.04 -1.44 7.92
N PHE A 160 -25.77 -2.17 8.77
CA PHE A 160 -25.17 -2.91 9.88
C PHE A 160 -24.19 -3.98 9.39
N ILE A 161 -24.57 -4.79 8.41
CA ILE A 161 -23.68 -5.82 7.83
C ILE A 161 -22.41 -5.18 7.25
N LEU A 162 -22.57 -4.13 6.43
CA LEU A 162 -21.43 -3.44 5.82
C LEU A 162 -20.56 -2.75 6.88
N PHE A 163 -21.18 -2.19 7.92
CA PHE A 163 -20.47 -1.59 9.05
C PHE A 163 -19.61 -2.62 9.76
N THR A 164 -20.21 -3.72 10.22
CA THR A 164 -19.53 -4.77 10.99
C THR A 164 -18.41 -5.39 10.16
N LEU A 165 -18.66 -5.69 8.88
CA LEU A 165 -17.66 -6.28 8.00
C LEU A 165 -16.45 -5.36 7.82
N ALA A 166 -16.67 -4.07 7.52
CA ALA A 166 -15.56 -3.12 7.38
C ALA A 166 -14.81 -2.91 8.70
N PHE A 167 -15.55 -2.77 9.81
CA PHE A 167 -14.96 -2.59 11.13
C PHE A 167 -14.06 -3.77 11.51
N VAL A 168 -14.52 -5.01 11.35
CA VAL A 168 -13.73 -6.22 11.64
C VAL A 168 -12.48 -6.28 10.76
N ILE A 169 -12.60 -5.97 9.46
CA ILE A 169 -11.45 -6.00 8.54
C ILE A 169 -10.40 -4.94 8.93
N TYR A 170 -10.82 -3.70 9.26
CA TYR A 170 -9.90 -2.65 9.68
C TYR A 170 -9.17 -3.00 10.98
N ASN A 171 -9.90 -3.47 11.98
CA ASN A 171 -9.31 -3.93 13.23
C ASN A 171 -8.40 -5.15 13.01
N GLY A 172 -8.75 -6.07 12.11
CA GLY A 172 -7.87 -7.18 11.71
C GLY A 172 -6.57 -6.70 11.03
N CYS A 173 -6.64 -5.68 10.19
CA CYS A 173 -5.46 -5.07 9.59
C CYS A 173 -4.58 -4.37 10.64
N ALA A 174 -5.16 -3.64 11.59
CA ALA A 174 -4.43 -3.06 12.71
C ALA A 174 -3.69 -4.13 13.52
N PHE A 175 -4.35 -5.26 13.80
CA PHE A 175 -3.74 -6.40 14.49
C PHE A 175 -2.52 -6.94 13.73
N ILE A 176 -2.64 -7.13 12.41
CA ILE A 176 -1.52 -7.58 11.56
C ILE A 176 -0.34 -6.61 11.66
N LEU A 177 -0.57 -5.30 11.56
CA LEU A 177 0.50 -4.29 11.64
C LEU A 177 1.21 -4.32 13.00
N VAL A 178 0.44 -4.29 14.09
CA VAL A 178 0.98 -4.28 15.45
C VAL A 178 1.70 -5.59 15.79
N SER A 179 1.18 -6.74 15.33
CA SER A 179 1.84 -8.04 15.51
C SER A 179 3.25 -8.07 14.89
N LYS A 180 3.43 -7.36 13.76
CA LYS A 180 4.70 -7.18 13.04
C LYS A 180 5.60 -6.06 13.62
N GLY A 181 5.24 -5.49 14.77
CA GLY A 181 6.04 -4.48 15.47
C GLY A 181 5.94 -3.07 14.88
N ILE A 182 4.84 -2.76 14.18
CA ILE A 182 4.58 -1.41 13.71
C ILE A 182 3.88 -0.59 14.79
N THR A 183 4.51 0.50 15.20
CA THR A 183 4.03 1.44 16.21
C THR A 183 3.57 2.75 15.55
N PHE A 184 3.54 3.83 16.31
CA PHE A 184 3.24 5.19 15.81
C PHE A 184 4.41 5.75 15.02
N SER A 185 4.11 6.56 14.01
CA SER A 185 5.11 7.18 13.14
C SER A 185 4.59 8.47 12.52
N GLY A 186 5.47 9.26 11.89
CA GLY A 186 5.10 10.54 11.30
C GLY A 186 4.45 11.46 12.33
N ASP A 187 3.22 11.91 12.07
CA ASP A 187 2.50 12.83 12.94
C ASP A 187 1.68 12.16 14.06
N GLU A 188 1.46 10.83 13.98
CA GLU A 188 0.70 10.06 14.97
C GLU A 188 1.11 10.33 16.44
N PRO A 189 2.41 10.29 16.81
CA PRO A 189 2.81 10.50 18.21
C PRO A 189 2.48 11.90 18.71
N TYR A 190 2.43 12.92 17.86
CA TYR A 190 2.10 14.29 18.28
C TYR A 190 0.60 14.46 18.56
N TYR A 191 -0.26 13.76 17.81
CA TYR A 191 -1.68 13.68 18.13
C TYR A 191 -1.89 12.98 19.47
N LEU A 192 -1.18 11.87 19.71
CA LEU A 192 -1.26 11.13 20.98
C LEU A 192 -0.72 11.93 22.17
N LEU A 193 0.39 12.66 22.01
CA LEU A 193 0.91 13.53 23.07
C LEU A 193 -0.08 14.65 23.42
N THR A 194 -0.68 15.28 22.40
CA THR A 194 -1.74 16.27 22.62
C THR A 194 -2.99 15.62 23.26
N THR A 195 -3.30 14.37 22.91
CA THR A 195 -4.40 13.61 23.53
C THR A 195 -4.12 13.31 25.00
N HIS A 196 -2.88 12.98 25.34
CA HIS A 196 -2.42 12.78 26.72
C HIS A 196 -2.58 14.06 27.54
N SER A 197 -2.09 15.20 27.04
CA SER A 197 -2.26 16.51 27.67
C SER A 197 -3.75 16.86 27.89
N LEU A 198 -4.60 16.66 26.89
CA LEU A 198 -6.05 16.86 27.04
C LEU A 198 -6.68 15.93 28.09
N TYR A 199 -6.16 14.71 28.22
CA TYR A 199 -6.68 13.70 29.13
C TYR A 199 -6.22 13.91 30.58
N GLN A 200 -4.92 14.13 30.81
CA GLN A 200 -4.30 14.31 32.12
C GLN A 200 -4.36 15.77 32.57
N ASP A 201 -3.79 16.67 31.76
CA ASP A 201 -3.54 18.07 32.12
C ASP A 201 -4.76 18.98 31.89
N LYS A 202 -5.73 18.51 31.11
CA LYS A 202 -6.95 19.24 30.69
C LYS A 202 -6.65 20.54 29.92
N ASP A 203 -5.49 20.61 29.27
CA ASP A 203 -5.10 21.72 28.43
C ASP A 203 -4.53 21.26 27.07
N ILE A 204 -3.98 22.21 26.30
CA ILE A 204 -3.36 21.97 24.98
C ILE A 204 -1.88 22.34 24.96
N ASN A 205 -1.31 22.69 26.12
CA ASN A 205 0.09 23.05 26.27
C ASN A 205 0.90 21.77 26.48
N VAL A 206 1.74 21.44 25.51
CA VAL A 206 2.51 20.18 25.54
C VAL A 206 3.93 20.34 26.11
N ALA A 207 4.24 21.49 26.72
CA ALA A 207 5.60 21.81 27.15
C ALA A 207 6.10 20.88 28.28
N ASN A 208 5.28 20.65 29.30
CA ASN A 208 5.56 19.67 30.36
C ASN A 208 5.66 18.26 29.78
N ASN A 209 4.75 17.87 28.87
CA ASN A 209 4.76 16.50 28.34
C ASN A 209 6.04 16.15 27.56
N TYR A 210 6.66 17.14 26.89
CA TYR A 210 7.98 16.96 26.28
C TYR A 210 9.10 16.88 27.31
N ALA A 211 9.04 17.68 28.38
CA ALA A 211 10.03 17.69 29.45
C ALA A 211 10.01 16.38 30.24
N ASP A 212 8.82 15.89 30.57
CA ASP A 212 8.58 14.70 31.40
C ASP A 212 8.65 13.39 30.59
N LYS A 213 8.75 13.52 29.25
CA LYS A 213 8.82 12.40 28.29
C LYS A 213 7.57 11.51 28.31
N ASP A 214 6.39 12.12 28.43
CA ASP A 214 5.09 11.44 28.50
C ASP A 214 4.74 10.61 27.25
N TYR A 215 5.49 10.78 26.15
CA TYR A 215 5.38 9.89 25.00
C TYR A 215 5.71 8.42 25.34
N PHE A 216 6.38 8.13 26.46
CA PHE A 216 6.54 6.76 26.97
C PHE A 216 5.27 6.16 27.59
N HIS A 217 4.17 6.91 27.73
CA HIS A 217 2.87 6.31 28.03
C HIS A 217 2.29 5.52 26.85
N PHE A 218 2.78 5.75 25.63
CA PHE A 218 2.36 5.00 24.45
C PHE A 218 3.53 4.41 23.63
N TYR A 219 4.78 4.70 24.00
CA TYR A 219 5.98 4.00 23.51
C TYR A 219 6.60 3.14 24.60
N SER A 220 7.10 1.96 24.24
CA SER A 220 7.88 1.14 25.16
C SER A 220 9.29 1.73 25.36
N LYS A 221 9.59 2.13 26.60
CA LYS A 221 10.92 2.60 27.03
C LYS A 221 11.96 1.48 26.98
N GLU A 222 11.58 0.26 27.31
CA GLU A 222 12.46 -0.93 27.24
C GLU A 222 12.92 -1.21 25.81
N GLN A 223 12.00 -1.10 24.84
CA GLN A 223 12.32 -1.35 23.43
C GLN A 223 13.05 -0.18 22.78
N ASN A 224 12.86 1.04 23.29
CA ASN A 224 13.40 2.27 22.70
C ASN A 224 14.04 3.17 23.77
N PRO A 225 15.09 2.71 24.47
CA PRO A 225 15.62 3.41 25.65
C PRO A 225 16.29 4.75 25.31
N LYS A 226 16.79 4.90 24.08
CA LYS A 226 17.43 6.12 23.57
C LYS A 226 16.50 6.97 22.70
N PHE A 227 15.21 6.64 22.63
CA PHE A 227 14.27 7.38 21.80
C PHE A 227 13.90 8.71 22.46
N GLU A 228 14.08 9.79 21.71
CA GLU A 228 13.62 11.11 22.07
C GLU A 228 12.72 11.64 20.95
N LEU A 229 11.48 11.96 21.32
CA LEU A 229 10.52 12.52 20.38
C LEU A 229 10.87 13.99 20.12
N GLY A 230 11.16 14.33 18.86
CA GLY A 230 11.45 15.70 18.45
C GLY A 230 10.29 16.66 18.76
N ILE A 231 10.60 17.92 19.09
CA ILE A 231 9.58 18.91 19.40
C ILE A 231 8.85 19.33 18.12
N TYR A 232 7.58 18.96 18.01
CA TYR A 232 6.69 19.32 16.89
C TYR A 232 5.56 20.25 17.36
N ALA A 233 5.98 21.32 18.03
CA ALA A 233 5.12 22.36 18.58
C ALA A 233 5.78 23.73 18.38
N ARG A 234 5.02 24.79 18.61
CA ARG A 234 5.49 26.18 18.54
C ARG A 234 5.18 26.92 19.83
N ALA A 235 6.15 27.71 20.28
CA ALA A 235 5.96 28.58 21.43
C ALA A 235 4.91 29.66 21.12
N GLY A 236 3.98 29.84 22.06
CA GLY A 236 3.02 30.93 22.03
C GLY A 236 3.62 32.24 22.56
N LYS A 237 2.77 33.28 22.63
CA LYS A 237 3.15 34.62 23.11
C LYS A 237 3.59 34.66 24.58
N LYS A 238 3.25 33.64 25.36
CA LYS A 238 3.66 33.49 26.77
C LYS A 238 5.06 32.89 26.95
N GLY A 239 5.77 32.57 25.86
CA GLY A 239 7.15 32.08 25.91
C GLY A 239 7.28 30.56 25.83
N ARG A 240 8.49 30.05 26.10
CA ARG A 240 8.89 28.65 25.85
C ARG A 240 8.18 27.61 26.72
N GLN A 241 7.61 28.02 27.86
CA GLN A 241 6.80 27.14 28.72
C GLN A 241 5.40 26.86 28.15
N TYR A 242 5.02 27.52 27.06
CA TYR A 242 3.73 27.36 26.40
C TYR A 242 3.93 26.90 24.96
N LEU A 243 4.03 25.58 24.78
CA LEU A 243 4.21 24.95 23.47
C LEU A 243 2.87 24.40 22.98
N TYR A 244 2.45 24.83 21.79
CA TYR A 244 1.21 24.37 21.17
C TYR A 244 1.50 23.53 19.92
N SER A 245 0.83 22.40 19.81
CA SER A 245 0.98 21.44 18.71
C SER A 245 0.62 22.07 17.36
N ILE A 246 1.44 21.81 16.34
CA ILE A 246 1.21 22.28 14.97
C ILE A 246 -0.04 21.63 14.35
N ASN A 247 -0.36 20.41 14.78
CA ASN A 247 -1.38 19.57 14.16
C ASN A 247 -2.82 19.90 14.57
N LEU A 248 -3.03 20.93 15.43
CA LEU A 248 -4.29 21.27 16.07
C LEU A 248 -4.94 20.08 16.83
N SER A 249 -5.96 20.35 17.63
CA SER A 249 -6.49 19.36 18.59
C SER A 249 -7.60 18.46 18.03
N GLY A 250 -8.10 18.68 16.81
CA GLY A 250 -9.28 17.99 16.30
C GLY A 250 -9.18 16.46 16.34
N VAL A 251 -8.07 15.89 15.86
CA VAL A 251 -7.84 14.43 15.93
C VAL A 251 -7.61 13.97 17.36
N SER A 252 -6.90 14.75 18.16
CA SER A 252 -6.61 14.43 19.57
C SER A 252 -7.89 14.29 20.38
N VAL A 253 -8.89 15.14 20.13
CA VAL A 253 -10.23 15.04 20.74
C VAL A 253 -10.94 13.76 20.30
N LEU A 254 -10.86 13.38 19.01
CA LEU A 254 -11.44 12.12 18.53
C LEU A 254 -10.78 10.88 19.16
N MET A 255 -9.51 10.99 19.55
CA MET A 255 -8.74 9.91 20.15
C MET A 255 -9.01 9.70 21.65
N LEU A 256 -9.59 10.67 22.35
CA LEU A 256 -9.82 10.60 23.81
C LEU A 256 -10.48 9.29 24.29
N PRO A 257 -11.56 8.77 23.66
CA PRO A 257 -12.19 7.53 24.14
C PRO A 257 -11.26 6.32 24.03
N TYR A 258 -10.49 6.23 22.96
CA TYR A 258 -9.55 5.12 22.74
C TYR A 258 -8.29 5.28 23.58
N TYR A 259 -7.87 6.52 23.85
CA TYR A 259 -6.76 6.81 24.76
C TYR A 259 -7.12 6.48 26.21
N TRP A 260 -8.34 6.79 26.64
CA TRP A 260 -8.85 6.33 27.93
C TRP A 260 -8.89 4.80 28.02
N LEU A 261 -9.44 4.14 26.99
CA LEU A 261 -9.49 2.68 26.94
C LEU A 261 -8.08 2.05 26.94
N SER A 262 -7.11 2.69 26.29
CA SER A 262 -5.75 2.17 26.22
C SER A 262 -5.03 2.17 27.57
N GLN A 263 -5.50 2.92 28.57
CA GLN A 263 -4.90 2.96 29.91
C GLN A 263 -5.03 1.63 30.66
N PHE A 264 -5.94 0.74 30.23
CA PHE A 264 -6.13 -0.58 30.85
C PHE A 264 -5.26 -1.68 30.23
N PHE A 265 -4.35 -1.32 29.32
CA PHE A 265 -3.56 -2.28 28.55
C PHE A 265 -2.11 -1.80 28.41
N GLU A 266 -1.20 -2.74 28.17
CA GLU A 266 0.22 -2.44 27.98
C GLU A 266 0.77 -3.05 26.68
N GLY A 267 1.97 -2.63 26.30
CA GLY A 267 2.72 -3.16 25.16
C GLY A 267 1.95 -3.13 23.83
N LYS A 268 1.87 -4.30 23.17
CA LYS A 268 1.21 -4.42 21.86
C LYS A 268 -0.31 -4.20 21.94
N ALA A 269 -0.96 -4.55 23.05
CA ALA A 269 -2.40 -4.37 23.22
C ALA A 269 -2.77 -2.88 23.29
N LEU A 270 -2.00 -2.08 24.04
CA LEU A 270 -2.13 -0.62 24.06
C LEU A 270 -2.01 -0.03 22.65
N THR A 271 -0.95 -0.41 21.92
CA THR A 271 -0.69 0.09 20.56
C THR A 271 -1.85 -0.25 19.61
N TYR A 272 -2.38 -1.47 19.73
CA TYR A 272 -3.51 -1.95 18.95
C TYR A 272 -4.77 -1.10 19.18
N ILE A 273 -5.16 -0.87 20.44
CA ILE A 273 -6.35 -0.09 20.78
C ILE A 273 -6.25 1.33 20.22
N LEU A 274 -5.10 1.98 20.38
CA LEU A 274 -4.88 3.33 19.86
C LEU A 274 -4.96 3.36 18.32
N LYS A 275 -4.36 2.39 17.61
CA LYS A 275 -4.46 2.33 16.14
C LYS A 275 -5.88 2.07 15.63
N CYS A 276 -6.73 1.43 16.41
CA CYS A 276 -8.14 1.21 16.06
C CYS A 276 -9.01 2.48 16.21
N GLY A 277 -8.51 3.54 16.84
CA GLY A 277 -9.31 4.69 17.25
C GLY A 277 -10.03 5.42 16.13
N LEU A 278 -9.45 5.45 14.92
CA LEU A 278 -10.07 6.11 13.77
C LEU A 278 -10.84 5.18 12.82
N SER A 279 -10.86 3.87 13.10
CA SER A 279 -11.48 2.87 12.21
C SER A 279 -12.97 3.11 11.99
N ILE A 280 -13.71 3.54 13.02
CA ILE A 280 -15.14 3.82 12.92
C ILE A 280 -15.45 4.93 11.90
N TRP A 281 -14.60 5.95 11.81
CA TRP A 281 -14.77 7.06 10.87
C TRP A 281 -14.58 6.59 9.43
N ALA A 282 -13.62 5.68 9.19
CA ALA A 282 -13.41 5.07 7.88
C ALA A 282 -14.60 4.18 7.47
N VAL A 283 -15.17 3.43 8.41
CA VAL A 283 -16.37 2.61 8.15
C VAL A 283 -17.53 3.51 7.71
N LEU A 284 -17.78 4.59 8.45
CA LEU A 284 -18.82 5.56 8.11
C LEU A 284 -18.57 6.20 6.73
N LEU A 285 -17.31 6.49 6.38
CA LEU A 285 -16.93 7.03 5.08
C LEU A 285 -17.28 6.05 3.94
N GLY A 286 -16.94 4.77 4.10
CA GLY A 286 -17.34 3.73 3.15
C GLY A 286 -18.85 3.64 2.99
N LEU A 287 -19.60 3.70 4.10
CA LEU A 287 -21.07 3.68 4.06
C LEU A 287 -21.66 4.89 3.33
N GLN A 288 -21.04 6.08 3.42
CA GLN A 288 -21.49 7.23 2.63
C GLN A 288 -21.40 6.96 1.13
N LEU A 289 -20.37 6.24 0.67
CA LEU A 289 -20.23 5.90 -0.74
C LEU A 289 -21.30 4.91 -1.20
N TYR A 290 -21.58 3.90 -0.37
CA TYR A 290 -22.67 2.96 -0.60
C TYR A 290 -24.01 3.70 -0.73
N LEU A 291 -24.31 4.59 0.22
CA LEU A 291 -25.56 5.36 0.24
C LEU A 291 -25.67 6.30 -0.97
N PHE A 292 -24.62 7.08 -1.26
CA PHE A 292 -24.58 7.96 -2.43
C PHE A 292 -24.84 7.18 -3.72
N SER A 293 -24.15 6.05 -3.89
CA SER A 293 -24.27 5.21 -5.09
C SER A 293 -25.71 4.71 -5.28
N ARG A 294 -26.39 4.36 -4.18
CA ARG A 294 -27.80 3.95 -4.22
C ARG A 294 -28.74 5.10 -4.56
N GLU A 295 -28.51 6.26 -3.96
CA GLU A 295 -29.32 7.47 -4.19
C GLU A 295 -29.22 7.95 -5.64
N VAL A 296 -28.02 7.89 -6.24
CA VAL A 296 -27.77 8.43 -7.59
C VAL A 296 -28.07 7.42 -8.70
N TRP A 297 -27.66 6.15 -8.55
CA TRP A 297 -27.75 5.17 -9.64
C TRP A 297 -28.77 4.06 -9.41
N ASN A 298 -29.27 3.89 -8.18
CA ASN A 298 -30.20 2.83 -7.79
C ASN A 298 -29.77 1.42 -8.23
N LYS A 299 -28.46 1.15 -8.17
CA LYS A 299 -27.85 -0.13 -8.60
C LYS A 299 -27.06 -0.77 -7.46
N GLU A 300 -27.71 -1.66 -6.72
CA GLU A 300 -27.17 -2.35 -5.55
C GLU A 300 -25.78 -2.97 -5.79
N ARG A 301 -25.60 -3.67 -6.91
CA ARG A 301 -24.32 -4.29 -7.28
C ARG A 301 -23.19 -3.27 -7.39
N ILE A 302 -23.46 -2.11 -7.99
CA ILE A 302 -22.47 -1.05 -8.17
C ILE A 302 -22.16 -0.40 -6.82
N SER A 303 -23.18 -0.18 -5.99
CA SER A 303 -23.00 0.38 -4.65
C SER A 303 -22.14 -0.50 -3.75
N LEU A 304 -22.36 -1.82 -3.78
CA LEU A 304 -21.53 -2.78 -3.06
C LEU A 304 -20.10 -2.85 -3.61
N LEU A 305 -19.94 -2.82 -4.94
CA LEU A 305 -18.62 -2.84 -5.57
C LEU A 305 -17.80 -1.58 -5.22
N LEU A 306 -18.42 -0.40 -5.29
CA LEU A 306 -17.79 0.87 -4.93
C LEU A 306 -17.43 0.90 -3.44
N TRP A 307 -18.35 0.49 -2.57
CA TRP A 307 -18.08 0.35 -1.15
C TRP A 307 -16.88 -0.56 -0.88
N PHE A 308 -16.86 -1.75 -1.48
CA PHE A 308 -15.80 -2.73 -1.28
C PHE A 308 -14.45 -2.21 -1.75
N LEU A 309 -14.36 -1.74 -3.01
CA LEU A 309 -13.09 -1.29 -3.57
C LEU A 309 -12.56 -0.04 -2.87
N TYR A 310 -13.42 0.92 -2.56
CA TYR A 310 -13.00 2.14 -1.85
C TYR A 310 -12.59 1.86 -0.41
N SER A 311 -13.30 0.98 0.29
CA SER A 311 -13.04 0.70 1.72
C SER A 311 -11.79 -0.15 1.91
N PHE A 312 -11.48 -1.08 0.99
CA PHE A 312 -10.45 -2.11 1.19
C PHE A 312 -9.24 -1.99 0.26
N THR A 313 -9.03 -0.82 -0.34
CA THR A 313 -7.80 -0.50 -1.09
C THR A 313 -7.13 0.77 -0.54
N SER A 314 -5.89 1.03 -0.94
CA SER A 314 -5.23 2.31 -0.62
C SER A 314 -5.97 3.49 -1.27
N PRO A 315 -6.10 4.64 -0.57
CA PRO A 315 -5.47 4.92 0.72
C PRO A 315 -6.35 4.59 1.95
N VAL A 316 -7.67 4.45 1.77
CA VAL A 316 -8.64 4.40 2.88
C VAL A 316 -8.34 3.29 3.87
N LEU A 317 -8.00 2.09 3.39
CA LEU A 317 -7.70 0.97 4.27
C LEU A 317 -6.56 1.28 5.25
N PHE A 318 -5.44 1.85 4.77
CA PHE A 318 -4.31 2.14 5.63
C PHE A 318 -4.59 3.34 6.53
N TYR A 319 -5.23 4.39 6.02
CA TYR A 319 -5.61 5.53 6.85
C TYR A 319 -6.73 5.24 7.86
N SER A 320 -7.44 4.10 7.73
CA SER A 320 -8.42 3.66 8.74
C SER A 320 -7.79 3.21 10.06
N ILE A 321 -6.50 2.87 10.04
CA ILE A 321 -5.74 2.30 11.17
C ILE A 321 -4.50 3.15 11.54
N HIS A 322 -4.46 4.38 11.03
CA HIS A 322 -3.45 5.37 11.39
C HIS A 322 -4.12 6.63 11.92
N ILE A 323 -3.47 7.29 12.87
CA ILE A 323 -4.03 8.44 13.59
C ILE A 323 -3.79 9.71 12.79
N TYR A 324 -4.70 9.98 11.85
CA TYR A 324 -4.60 11.05 10.87
C TYR A 324 -5.96 11.74 10.60
N PRO A 325 -5.99 13.07 10.42
CA PRO A 325 -7.22 13.82 10.18
C PRO A 325 -7.90 13.52 8.83
N GLU A 326 -7.17 12.92 7.89
CA GLU A 326 -7.58 12.75 6.50
C GLU A 326 -8.89 11.97 6.34
N ILE A 327 -9.14 10.92 7.13
CA ILE A 327 -10.38 10.12 7.06
C ILE A 327 -11.60 10.85 7.62
N PRO A 328 -11.57 11.43 8.84
CA PRO A 328 -12.64 12.28 9.33
C PRO A 328 -13.00 13.40 8.35
N ILE A 329 -12.01 14.10 7.80
CA ILE A 329 -12.24 15.16 6.82
C ILE A 329 -12.87 14.63 5.53
N ALA A 330 -12.45 13.47 5.03
CA ALA A 330 -13.08 12.85 3.88
C ALA A 330 -14.56 12.50 4.15
N LEU A 331 -14.85 11.93 5.33
CA LEU A 331 -16.22 11.62 5.76
C LEU A 331 -17.08 12.88 5.78
N PHE A 332 -16.62 13.92 6.47
CA PHE A 332 -17.36 15.17 6.64
C PHE A 332 -17.63 15.84 5.31
N SER A 333 -16.59 15.95 4.48
CA SER A 333 -16.68 16.54 3.14
C SER A 333 -17.71 15.81 2.29
N PHE A 334 -17.64 14.49 2.27
CA PHE A 334 -18.51 13.68 1.43
C PHE A 334 -19.95 13.61 1.95
N TYR A 335 -20.14 13.55 3.27
CA TYR A 335 -21.46 13.60 3.88
C TYR A 335 -22.18 14.90 3.53
N ILE A 336 -21.50 16.05 3.67
CA ILE A 336 -22.05 17.35 3.28
C ILE A 336 -22.41 17.35 1.80
N PHE A 337 -21.46 17.00 0.94
CA PHE A 337 -21.67 16.98 -0.51
C PHE A 337 -22.86 16.09 -0.91
N ARG A 338 -22.96 14.86 -0.37
CA ARG A 338 -24.07 13.95 -0.63
C ARG A 338 -25.42 14.53 -0.24
N LYS A 339 -25.49 15.21 0.91
CA LYS A 339 -26.75 15.77 1.43
C LYS A 339 -27.20 17.00 0.65
N VAL A 340 -26.29 17.91 0.30
CA VAL A 340 -26.65 19.12 -0.46
C VAL A 340 -26.93 18.85 -1.94
N CYS A 341 -26.37 17.78 -2.51
CA CYS A 341 -26.67 17.36 -3.88
C CYS A 341 -27.86 16.39 -3.98
N SER A 342 -28.41 15.94 -2.85
CA SER A 342 -29.53 15.00 -2.82
C SER A 342 -30.84 15.69 -3.21
N LYS A 343 -31.75 14.95 -3.87
CA LYS A 343 -33.10 15.46 -4.19
C LYS A 343 -34.05 15.42 -2.99
N ASN A 344 -33.70 14.70 -1.93
CA ASN A 344 -34.54 14.59 -0.74
C ASN A 344 -34.60 15.93 0.01
N PRO A 345 -35.76 16.34 0.54
CA PRO A 345 -35.88 17.58 1.30
C PRO A 345 -35.01 17.54 2.56
N LEU A 346 -34.39 18.68 2.88
CA LEU A 346 -33.60 18.85 4.10
C LEU A 346 -34.44 19.49 5.19
N SER A 347 -34.50 18.87 6.36
CA SER A 347 -35.11 19.48 7.55
C SER A 347 -34.21 20.58 8.12
N LEU A 348 -34.76 21.46 8.98
CA LEU A 348 -33.99 22.54 9.60
C LEU A 348 -32.77 22.02 10.39
N PHE A 349 -32.93 20.89 11.09
CA PHE A 349 -31.83 20.22 11.79
C PHE A 349 -30.68 19.85 10.84
N HIS A 350 -30.97 19.44 9.60
CA HIS A 350 -29.92 19.14 8.63
C HIS A 350 -29.09 20.39 8.30
N TYR A 351 -29.69 21.58 8.18
CA TYR A 351 -28.93 22.81 7.92
C TYR A 351 -27.93 23.07 9.06
N TYR A 352 -28.39 23.04 10.32
CA TYR A 352 -27.51 23.20 11.48
C TYR A 352 -26.43 22.14 11.54
N PHE A 353 -26.78 20.87 11.35
CA PHE A 353 -25.84 19.76 11.44
C PHE A 353 -24.77 19.80 10.34
N LEU A 354 -25.15 20.15 9.11
CA LEU A 354 -24.21 20.32 8.01
C LEU A 354 -23.27 21.50 8.26
N GLY A 355 -23.78 22.61 8.79
CA GLY A 355 -22.98 23.77 9.19
C GLY A 355 -21.99 23.42 10.31
N PHE A 356 -22.46 22.67 11.33
CA PHE A 356 -21.63 22.19 12.43
C PHE A 356 -20.51 21.27 11.95
N ILE A 357 -20.81 20.28 11.11
CA ILE A 357 -19.76 19.40 10.54
C ILE A 357 -18.73 20.22 9.75
N LEU A 358 -19.18 21.18 8.95
CA LEU A 358 -18.28 22.01 8.15
C LEU A 358 -17.37 22.87 9.04
N SER A 359 -17.88 23.37 10.16
CA SER A 359 -17.12 24.22 11.07
C SER A 359 -15.95 23.49 11.75
N LEU A 360 -16.05 22.16 11.90
CA LEU A 360 -14.99 21.34 12.49
C LEU A 360 -13.67 21.40 11.70
N PHE A 361 -13.69 21.66 10.38
CA PHE A 361 -12.51 21.58 9.51
C PHE A 361 -11.35 22.46 10.00
N LEU A 362 -11.66 23.64 10.54
CA LEU A 362 -10.68 24.60 11.05
C LEU A 362 -9.83 24.02 12.20
N TRP A 363 -10.38 23.06 12.94
CA TRP A 363 -9.76 22.47 14.12
C TRP A 363 -8.94 21.20 13.84
N PHE A 364 -9.01 20.65 12.62
CA PHE A 364 -8.26 19.46 12.20
C PHE A 364 -6.93 19.80 11.50
N GLY A 365 -6.75 21.07 11.10
CA GLY A 365 -5.53 21.54 10.46
C GLY A 365 -5.79 22.66 9.46
N LEU A 366 -4.90 23.65 9.41
CA LEU A 366 -5.02 24.81 8.51
C LEU A 366 -5.17 24.45 7.04
N LYS A 367 -4.53 23.35 6.62
CA LYS A 367 -4.61 22.83 5.25
C LYS A 367 -6.04 22.53 4.81
N TYR A 368 -6.94 22.17 5.74
CA TYR A 368 -8.32 21.84 5.43
C TYR A 368 -9.18 23.06 5.14
N ASN A 369 -8.66 24.27 5.35
CA ASN A 369 -9.28 25.51 4.85
C ASN A 369 -9.42 25.48 3.33
N MET A 370 -8.52 24.77 2.63
CA MET A 370 -8.58 24.58 1.17
C MET A 370 -9.72 23.67 0.72
N ILE A 371 -10.35 22.93 1.64
CA ILE A 371 -11.59 22.17 1.37
C ILE A 371 -12.80 22.92 1.93
N PHE A 372 -12.66 23.53 3.11
CA PHE A 372 -13.71 24.28 3.80
C PHE A 372 -14.35 25.35 2.90
N TRP A 373 -13.55 26.26 2.32
CA TRP A 373 -14.09 27.37 1.54
C TRP A 373 -14.79 26.90 0.25
N PRO A 374 -14.17 26.04 -0.58
CA PRO A 374 -14.87 25.50 -1.74
C PRO A 374 -16.13 24.72 -1.38
N LEU A 375 -16.09 23.89 -0.34
CA LEU A 375 -17.24 23.10 0.09
C LEU A 375 -18.36 23.99 0.63
N LEU A 376 -18.03 25.07 1.36
CA LEU A 376 -19.00 26.08 1.81
C LEU A 376 -19.72 26.68 0.59
N LEU A 377 -18.96 27.18 -0.39
CA LEU A 377 -19.53 27.83 -1.59
C LEU A 377 -20.36 26.87 -2.42
N VAL A 378 -19.87 25.64 -2.64
CA VAL A 378 -20.62 24.59 -3.33
C VAL A 378 -21.90 24.25 -2.56
N SER A 379 -21.83 24.11 -1.24
CA SER A 379 -22.99 23.82 -0.40
C SER A 379 -24.02 24.93 -0.49
N VAL A 380 -23.62 26.19 -0.35
CA VAL A 380 -24.51 27.36 -0.49
C VAL A 380 -25.19 27.35 -1.85
N TYR A 381 -24.43 27.14 -2.92
CA TYR A 381 -24.96 27.09 -4.28
C TYR A 381 -26.01 25.98 -4.46
N PHE A 382 -25.74 24.76 -4.00
CA PHE A 382 -26.70 23.64 -4.08
C PHE A 382 -27.90 23.83 -3.15
N LEU A 383 -27.71 24.36 -1.94
CA LEU A 383 -28.80 24.67 -1.01
C LEU A 383 -29.76 25.73 -1.58
N PHE A 384 -29.26 26.74 -2.29
CA PHE A 384 -30.12 27.70 -2.96
C PHE A 384 -30.78 27.12 -4.22
N LYS A 385 -30.02 26.44 -5.08
CA LYS A 385 -30.51 26.00 -6.39
C LYS A 385 -31.38 24.74 -6.34
N GLU A 386 -31.00 23.74 -5.55
CA GLU A 386 -31.73 22.47 -5.47
C GLU A 386 -32.76 22.47 -4.33
N HIS A 387 -32.40 23.02 -3.17
CA HIS A 387 -33.25 22.97 -1.96
C HIS A 387 -34.06 24.25 -1.70
N LYS A 388 -33.89 25.30 -2.51
CA LYS A 388 -34.58 26.59 -2.35
C LYS A 388 -34.53 27.11 -0.91
N ALA A 389 -33.34 27.07 -0.30
CA ALA A 389 -33.15 27.27 1.13
C ALA A 389 -33.75 28.58 1.69
N GLY A 390 -33.78 29.66 0.92
CA GLY A 390 -34.22 30.98 1.40
C GLY A 390 -33.46 31.39 2.67
N LEU A 391 -34.18 31.83 3.70
CA LEU A 391 -33.60 32.22 4.99
C LEU A 391 -33.00 31.04 5.79
N LYS A 392 -33.35 29.78 5.48
CA LYS A 392 -32.79 28.60 6.18
C LYS A 392 -31.28 28.48 5.98
N ILE A 393 -30.71 29.15 4.98
CA ILE A 393 -29.26 29.21 4.77
C ILE A 393 -28.52 29.78 5.99
N PHE A 394 -29.14 30.70 6.74
CA PHE A 394 -28.53 31.27 7.94
C PHE A 394 -28.31 30.21 9.03
N CYS A 395 -29.17 29.19 9.10
CA CYS A 395 -28.99 28.05 10.02
C CYS A 395 -27.75 27.21 9.64
N PHE A 396 -27.46 27.09 8.35
CA PHE A 396 -26.24 26.42 7.86
C PHE A 396 -24.99 27.29 8.09
N LEU A 397 -25.08 28.60 7.90
CA LEU A 397 -23.95 29.53 8.04
C LEU A 397 -23.60 29.88 9.49
N ALA A 398 -24.53 29.70 10.43
CA ALA A 398 -24.32 30.04 11.84
C ALA A 398 -23.05 29.40 12.42
N PHE A 399 -22.91 28.07 12.31
CA PHE A 399 -21.75 27.35 12.87
C PHE A 399 -20.41 27.67 12.16
N PRO A 400 -20.33 27.69 10.81
CA PRO A 400 -19.10 28.09 10.11
C PRO A 400 -18.63 29.49 10.49
N LEU A 401 -19.53 30.48 10.56
CA LEU A 401 -19.18 31.86 10.89
C LEU A 401 -18.71 32.00 12.34
N VAL A 402 -19.44 31.39 13.28
CA VAL A 402 -19.06 31.39 14.70
C VAL A 402 -17.72 30.70 14.92
N SER A 403 -17.49 29.55 14.27
CA SER A 403 -16.22 28.84 14.39
C SER A 403 -15.06 29.57 13.74
N LEU A 404 -15.27 30.30 12.64
CA LEU A 404 -14.24 31.19 12.08
C LEU A 404 -13.85 32.27 13.09
N GLY A 405 -14.83 32.95 13.69
CA GLY A 405 -14.60 33.93 14.74
C GLY A 405 -13.78 33.35 15.90
N PHE A 406 -14.21 32.20 16.44
CA PHE A 406 -13.49 31.53 17.51
C PHE A 406 -12.10 31.06 17.12
N PHE A 407 -11.90 30.60 15.89
CA PHE A 407 -10.60 30.16 15.41
C PHE A 407 -9.59 31.32 15.34
N TYR A 408 -10.00 32.48 14.85
CA TYR A 408 -9.14 33.67 14.83
C TYR A 408 -8.88 34.23 16.24
N LEU A 409 -9.89 34.24 17.11
CA LEU A 409 -9.71 34.58 18.53
C LEU A 409 -8.76 33.61 19.23
N TYR A 410 -8.84 32.31 18.91
CA TYR A 410 -7.93 31.28 19.40
C TYR A 410 -6.49 31.57 18.98
N ILE A 411 -6.23 31.82 17.69
CA ILE A 411 -4.88 32.16 17.21
C ILE A 411 -4.36 33.42 17.91
N TYR A 412 -5.18 34.47 18.03
CA TYR A 412 -4.79 35.71 18.70
C TYR A 412 -4.46 35.48 20.19
N LYS A 413 -5.25 34.64 20.87
CA LYS A 413 -5.01 34.31 22.28
C LYS A 413 -3.69 33.55 22.47
N LEU A 414 -3.35 32.64 21.56
CA LEU A 414 -2.13 31.83 21.66
C LEU A 414 -0.87 32.56 21.19
N TYR A 415 -0.93 33.26 20.05
CA TYR A 415 0.24 33.80 19.36
C TYR A 415 0.28 35.33 19.29
N GLY A 416 -0.81 36.02 19.65
CA GLY A 416 -0.87 37.49 19.64
C GLY A 416 -1.11 38.10 18.26
N SER A 417 -1.34 37.30 17.22
CA SER A 417 -1.63 37.75 15.86
C SER A 417 -2.88 37.06 15.31
N PHE A 418 -3.51 37.65 14.29
CA PHE A 418 -4.59 37.00 13.53
C PHE A 418 -4.07 36.20 12.34
N TYR A 419 -2.75 36.05 12.18
CA TYR A 419 -2.16 35.36 11.04
C TYR A 419 -2.18 33.83 11.26
N PRO A 420 -2.94 33.05 10.47
CA PRO A 420 -3.14 31.63 10.78
C PRO A 420 -1.86 30.79 10.75
N PHE A 421 -0.91 31.10 9.86
CA PHE A 421 0.38 30.41 9.80
C PHE A 421 1.23 30.58 11.06
N SER A 422 0.84 31.40 12.04
CA SER A 422 1.43 31.40 13.39
C SER A 422 1.38 30.02 14.05
N ILE A 423 0.46 29.13 13.64
CA ILE A 423 0.44 27.73 14.07
C ILE A 423 1.69 26.97 13.60
N TYR A 424 2.20 27.27 12.40
CA TYR A 424 3.39 26.63 11.83
C TYR A 424 4.69 27.33 12.22
N GLU A 425 4.68 28.66 12.36
CA GLU A 425 5.88 29.50 12.55
C GLU A 425 6.04 30.05 13.99
N GLY A 426 5.02 29.86 14.84
CA GLY A 426 4.93 30.45 16.16
C GLY A 426 4.56 31.94 16.12
N VAL A 427 5.01 32.70 17.12
CA VAL A 427 4.85 34.16 17.14
C VAL A 427 5.53 34.76 15.91
N MET A 428 4.73 35.48 15.12
CA MET A 428 5.15 36.08 13.85
C MET A 428 5.70 37.48 14.04
N THR A 429 6.95 37.67 13.60
CA THR A 429 7.58 38.98 13.45
C THR A 429 7.56 39.42 11.97
N PRO A 430 7.68 40.71 11.66
CA PRO A 430 7.75 41.19 10.28
C PRO A 430 8.85 40.51 9.45
N GLU A 431 10.01 40.25 10.07
CA GLU A 431 11.16 39.61 9.42
C GLU A 431 10.85 38.16 9.04
N LYS A 432 10.24 37.39 9.96
CA LYS A 432 9.81 36.00 9.68
C LYS A 432 8.80 35.95 8.54
N MET A 433 7.85 36.89 8.52
CA MET A 433 6.85 36.95 7.47
C MET A 433 7.48 37.24 6.11
N PHE A 434 8.43 38.19 6.05
CA PHE A 434 9.18 38.50 4.84
C PHE A 434 10.02 37.29 4.38
N ALA A 435 10.77 36.67 5.30
CA ALA A 435 11.59 35.49 5.01
C ALA A 435 10.76 34.31 4.49
N PHE A 436 9.59 34.06 5.08
CA PHE A 436 8.66 33.03 4.63
C PHE A 436 8.14 33.31 3.22
N LYS A 437 7.71 34.55 2.94
CA LYS A 437 7.25 34.97 1.61
C LYS A 437 8.34 34.80 0.56
N GLU A 438 9.55 35.27 0.86
CA GLU A 438 10.74 35.12 0.00
C GLU A 438 11.05 33.64 -0.29
N MET A 439 11.05 32.79 0.75
CA MET A 439 11.32 31.36 0.62
C MET A 439 10.33 30.69 -0.35
N ILE A 440 9.04 30.98 -0.21
CA ILE A 440 8.00 30.36 -1.03
C ILE A 440 8.07 30.83 -2.49
N LEU A 441 8.28 32.14 -2.70
CA LEU A 441 8.35 32.71 -4.05
C LEU A 441 9.59 32.22 -4.80
N LYS A 442 10.68 31.89 -4.09
CA LYS A 442 11.90 31.31 -4.68
C LYS A 442 11.74 29.86 -5.14
N ILE A 443 10.69 29.15 -4.73
CA ILE A 443 10.46 27.76 -5.17
C ILE A 443 10.17 27.74 -6.68
N PRO A 444 11.01 27.06 -7.50
CA PRO A 444 10.82 26.99 -8.95
C PRO A 444 9.48 26.37 -9.34
N VAL A 445 8.89 26.87 -10.44
CA VAL A 445 7.62 26.36 -10.97
C VAL A 445 7.70 24.88 -11.32
N LEU A 446 8.84 24.41 -11.85
CA LEU A 446 9.03 22.98 -12.17
C LEU A 446 8.88 22.09 -10.93
N LEU A 447 9.41 22.49 -9.77
CA LEU A 447 9.27 21.70 -8.53
C LEU A 447 7.81 21.63 -8.08
N ARG A 448 7.02 22.66 -8.36
CA ARG A 448 5.58 22.68 -8.06
C ARG A 448 4.82 21.73 -8.98
N ILE A 449 5.16 21.70 -10.27
CA ILE A 449 4.59 20.74 -11.25
C ILE A 449 4.98 19.31 -10.87
N ASP A 450 6.25 19.06 -10.57
CA ASP A 450 6.73 17.76 -10.10
C ASP A 450 5.98 17.33 -8.83
N THR A 451 5.72 18.27 -7.92
CA THR A 451 4.94 17.99 -6.71
C THR A 451 3.48 17.66 -7.02
N PHE A 452 2.85 18.37 -7.95
CA PHE A 452 1.51 18.01 -8.36
C PHE A 452 1.44 16.57 -8.91
N LEU A 453 2.41 16.19 -9.72
CA LEU A 453 2.47 14.86 -10.34
C LEU A 453 2.88 13.76 -9.33
N ASP A 454 3.68 14.08 -8.33
CA ASP A 454 4.19 13.12 -7.36
C ASP A 454 3.07 12.42 -6.59
N PHE A 455 2.04 13.16 -6.15
CA PHE A 455 0.90 12.64 -5.39
C PHE A 455 0.14 11.54 -6.12
N PHE A 456 0.20 11.52 -7.45
CA PHE A 456 -0.45 10.53 -8.28
C PHE A 456 0.51 9.42 -8.68
N LEU A 457 1.70 9.79 -9.15
CA LEU A 457 2.55 8.87 -9.92
C LEU A 457 3.81 8.44 -9.21
N ASP A 458 4.35 9.18 -8.25
CA ASP A 458 5.66 8.83 -7.68
C ASP A 458 5.67 7.42 -7.08
N GLN A 459 6.73 6.66 -7.36
CA GLN A 459 6.86 5.28 -6.87
C GLN A 459 6.99 5.14 -5.33
N ARG A 460 7.19 6.22 -4.57
CA ARG A 460 7.29 6.16 -3.11
C ARG A 460 5.99 6.53 -2.40
N ASP A 461 5.28 7.55 -2.88
CA ASP A 461 4.04 8.08 -2.23
C ASP A 461 2.83 8.29 -3.17
N GLY A 462 2.99 8.07 -4.48
CA GLY A 462 1.97 8.31 -5.51
C GLY A 462 0.84 7.27 -5.49
N LEU A 463 -0.41 7.74 -5.37
CA LEU A 463 -1.55 6.85 -5.15
C LEU A 463 -1.81 5.86 -6.29
N LEU A 464 -1.58 6.23 -7.55
CA LEU A 464 -1.97 5.42 -8.72
C LEU A 464 -1.17 4.12 -8.84
N LEU A 465 0.08 4.10 -8.35
CA LEU A 465 0.90 2.90 -8.40
C LEU A 465 0.57 1.91 -7.28
N TYR A 466 0.11 2.40 -6.14
CA TYR A 466 -0.32 1.57 -4.99
C TYR A 466 -1.80 1.18 -5.06
N SER A 467 -2.62 1.96 -5.78
CA SER A 467 -4.02 1.64 -6.05
C SER A 467 -4.41 1.98 -7.50
N PRO A 468 -4.02 1.12 -8.47
CA PRO A 468 -4.28 1.36 -9.89
C PRO A 468 -5.75 1.54 -10.27
N ILE A 469 -6.73 1.10 -9.46
CA ILE A 469 -8.15 1.41 -9.70
C ILE A 469 -8.42 2.90 -9.93
N TYR A 470 -7.62 3.79 -9.33
CA TYR A 470 -7.79 5.23 -9.47
C TYR A 470 -7.41 5.77 -10.86
N PHE A 471 -6.74 5.00 -11.73
CA PHE A 471 -6.61 5.35 -13.16
C PHE A 471 -7.97 5.51 -13.85
N PHE A 472 -8.99 4.77 -13.37
CA PHE A 472 -10.34 4.86 -13.92
C PHE A 472 -11.10 6.10 -13.43
N SER A 473 -10.57 6.85 -12.46
CA SER A 473 -11.12 8.15 -12.08
C SER A 473 -10.98 9.16 -13.23
N PHE A 474 -9.90 9.09 -14.04
CA PHE A 474 -9.75 9.91 -15.24
C PHE A 474 -10.80 9.60 -16.32
N LEU A 475 -11.16 8.33 -16.50
CA LEU A 475 -12.27 7.95 -17.38
C LEU A 475 -13.61 8.39 -16.80
N GLY A 476 -13.73 8.34 -15.47
CA GLY A 476 -14.84 8.92 -14.72
C GLY A 476 -15.03 10.40 -14.98
N LEU A 477 -13.96 11.19 -15.03
CA LEU A 477 -14.02 12.63 -15.36
C LEU A 477 -14.65 12.85 -16.73
N VAL A 478 -14.28 12.03 -17.73
CA VAL A 478 -14.89 12.08 -19.07
C VAL A 478 -16.39 11.79 -19.01
N GLU A 479 -16.80 10.77 -18.26
CA GLU A 479 -18.22 10.41 -18.14
C GLU A 479 -19.03 11.46 -17.36
N VAL A 480 -18.49 12.02 -16.28
CA VAL A 480 -19.15 13.13 -15.56
C VAL A 480 -19.26 14.35 -16.46
N PHE A 481 -18.20 14.72 -17.19
CA PHE A 481 -18.22 15.85 -18.12
C PHE A 481 -19.34 15.73 -19.16
N ARG A 482 -19.56 14.51 -19.68
CA ARG A 482 -20.64 14.21 -20.63
C ARG A 482 -22.04 14.23 -20.02
N LYS A 483 -22.19 14.09 -18.70
CA LYS A 483 -23.49 13.92 -18.03
C LYS A 483 -23.92 15.13 -17.19
N SER A 484 -22.99 15.72 -16.45
CA SER A 484 -23.27 16.87 -15.59
C SER A 484 -22.00 17.69 -15.37
N LYS A 485 -21.84 18.73 -16.19
CA LYS A 485 -20.78 19.74 -16.02
C LYS A 485 -20.86 20.41 -14.63
N LYS A 486 -22.07 20.61 -14.11
CA LYS A 486 -22.31 21.16 -12.77
C LYS A 486 -21.65 20.32 -11.67
N ILE A 487 -21.87 19.01 -11.69
CA ILE A 487 -21.26 18.09 -10.70
C ILE A 487 -19.75 18.04 -10.91
N LEU A 488 -19.26 17.98 -12.15
CA LEU A 488 -17.83 18.00 -12.42
C LEU A 488 -17.15 19.24 -11.84
N LEU A 489 -17.69 20.43 -12.13
CA LEU A 489 -17.14 21.69 -11.63
C LEU A 489 -17.15 21.73 -10.10
N ALA A 490 -18.22 21.27 -9.46
CA ALA A 490 -18.28 21.19 -8.00
C ALA A 490 -17.18 20.26 -7.42
N LEU A 491 -16.99 19.07 -8.02
CA LEU A 491 -15.96 18.13 -7.59
C LEU A 491 -14.56 18.72 -7.76
N LEU A 492 -14.26 19.30 -8.92
CA LEU A 492 -12.96 19.93 -9.21
C LEU A 492 -12.70 21.13 -8.30
N PHE A 493 -13.72 21.97 -8.06
CA PHE A 493 -13.61 23.14 -7.20
C PHE A 493 -13.34 22.75 -5.74
N ILE A 494 -13.89 21.62 -5.27
CA ILE A 494 -13.60 21.10 -3.93
C ILE A 494 -12.19 20.47 -3.86
N SER A 495 -11.77 19.72 -4.88
CA SER A 495 -10.53 18.94 -4.79
C SER A 495 -9.26 19.70 -5.18
N LEU A 496 -9.30 20.53 -6.22
CA LEU A 496 -8.11 21.16 -6.79
C LEU A 496 -7.42 22.14 -5.84
N PRO A 497 -8.12 23.02 -5.08
CA PRO A 497 -7.45 23.97 -4.21
C PRO A 497 -6.52 23.31 -3.18
N LEU A 498 -6.92 22.17 -2.62
CA LEU A 498 -6.07 21.40 -1.71
C LEU A 498 -4.80 20.91 -2.41
N ILE A 499 -4.95 20.25 -3.56
CA ILE A 499 -3.81 19.67 -4.30
C ILE A 499 -2.86 20.77 -4.78
N LEU A 500 -3.41 21.85 -5.33
CA LEU A 500 -2.64 23.00 -5.82
C LEU A 500 -1.94 23.73 -4.69
N ASN A 501 -2.55 23.84 -3.51
CA ASN A 501 -1.91 24.42 -2.33
C ASN A 501 -0.66 23.60 -1.94
N TYR A 502 -0.80 22.29 -1.80
CA TYR A 502 0.33 21.40 -1.51
C TYR A 502 1.43 21.46 -2.58
N ALA A 503 1.05 21.47 -3.86
CA ALA A 503 1.98 21.60 -4.98
C ALA A 503 2.69 22.96 -4.97
N PHE A 504 1.99 24.04 -4.64
CA PHE A 504 2.54 25.39 -4.56
C PHE A 504 3.66 25.49 -3.50
N PHE A 505 3.47 24.85 -2.35
CA PHE A 505 4.50 24.75 -1.30
C PHE A 505 5.55 23.66 -1.56
N SER A 506 5.43 22.91 -2.66
CA SER A 506 6.26 21.73 -2.97
C SER A 506 6.38 20.75 -1.80
N HIS A 507 5.29 20.64 -1.02
CA HIS A 507 5.28 19.88 0.22
C HIS A 507 4.96 18.41 -0.08
N ARG A 508 5.86 17.51 0.32
CA ARG A 508 5.67 16.06 0.24
C ARG A 508 5.26 15.46 1.57
N GLN A 509 4.72 14.26 1.51
CA GLN A 509 4.22 13.53 2.67
C GLN A 509 5.40 13.05 3.52
N GLY A 510 5.30 13.16 4.84
CA GLY A 510 6.30 12.60 5.75
C GLY A 510 6.31 11.06 5.75
N TYR A 511 6.96 10.48 6.76
CA TYR A 511 7.03 9.03 6.97
C TYR A 511 5.64 8.45 7.34
N CYS A 512 4.80 8.17 6.33
CA CYS A 512 3.39 7.77 6.47
C CYS A 512 2.90 6.98 5.23
N PRO A 513 1.75 6.28 5.30
CA PRO A 513 1.19 5.53 4.17
C PRO A 513 0.96 6.40 2.92
N GLN A 514 1.03 5.78 1.74
CA GLN A 514 0.94 6.48 0.47
C GLN A 514 -0.40 7.17 0.23
N GLY A 515 -0.38 8.27 -0.53
CA GLY A 515 -1.60 9.00 -0.91
C GLY A 515 -2.22 9.87 0.19
N ARG A 516 -1.48 10.25 1.23
CA ARG A 516 -1.95 11.12 2.32
C ARG A 516 -2.66 12.37 1.82
N VAL A 517 -2.02 13.12 0.91
CA VAL A 517 -2.55 14.41 0.40
C VAL A 517 -3.89 14.20 -0.32
N LEU A 518 -4.05 13.06 -1.00
CA LEU A 518 -5.26 12.73 -1.73
C LEU A 518 -6.34 12.09 -0.84
N THR A 519 -6.02 11.61 0.35
CA THR A 519 -6.96 10.88 1.22
C THR A 519 -8.21 11.71 1.60
N PRO A 520 -8.12 12.99 2.02
CA PRO A 520 -9.28 13.84 2.33
C PRO A 520 -10.27 14.01 1.18
N ILE A 521 -9.79 13.88 -0.05
CA ILE A 521 -10.56 14.07 -1.29
C ILE A 521 -10.68 12.77 -2.09
N SER A 522 -10.28 11.64 -1.53
CA SER A 522 -10.26 10.35 -2.22
C SER A 522 -11.67 9.86 -2.61
N TRP A 523 -12.69 10.35 -1.90
CA TRP A 523 -14.09 10.14 -2.24
C TRP A 523 -14.46 10.75 -3.60
N VAL A 524 -13.82 11.85 -4.02
CA VAL A 524 -14.00 12.41 -5.37
C VAL A 524 -13.55 11.40 -6.42
N GLY A 525 -12.37 10.80 -6.24
CA GLY A 525 -11.86 9.74 -7.09
C GLY A 525 -12.81 8.53 -7.15
N ALA A 526 -13.36 8.12 -6.00
CA ALA A 526 -14.31 7.02 -5.92
C ALA A 526 -15.64 7.32 -6.65
N LEU A 527 -16.15 8.55 -6.55
CA LEU A 527 -17.31 8.99 -7.30
C LEU A 527 -17.07 8.93 -8.81
N LEU A 528 -15.92 9.43 -9.27
CA LEU A 528 -15.53 9.38 -10.67
C LEU A 528 -15.45 7.95 -11.19
N ILE A 529 -14.85 7.03 -10.42
CA ILE A 529 -14.86 5.60 -10.74
C ILE A 529 -16.30 5.08 -10.85
N GLY A 530 -17.20 5.49 -9.97
CA GLY A 530 -18.63 5.14 -10.05
C GLY A 530 -19.30 5.57 -11.36
N TYR A 531 -19.05 6.81 -11.80
CA TYR A 531 -19.51 7.28 -13.11
C TYR A 531 -18.94 6.45 -14.26
N PHE A 532 -17.64 6.12 -14.21
CA PHE A 532 -17.05 5.21 -15.19
C PHE A 532 -17.76 3.85 -15.20
N ILE A 533 -17.93 3.19 -14.06
CA ILE A 533 -18.55 1.84 -14.00
C ILE A 533 -19.98 1.86 -14.54
N VAL A 534 -20.75 2.91 -14.24
CA VAL A 534 -22.17 3.01 -14.61
C VAL A 534 -22.36 3.28 -16.10
N TYR A 535 -21.53 4.15 -16.69
CA TYR A 535 -21.73 4.64 -18.05
C TYR A 535 -20.80 4.00 -19.09
N ASN A 536 -19.72 3.33 -18.66
CA ASN A 536 -18.84 2.60 -19.56
C ASN A 536 -19.59 1.46 -20.25
N ARG A 537 -19.54 1.45 -21.59
CA ARG A 537 -20.06 0.35 -22.43
C ARG A 537 -18.96 -0.55 -23.00
N LYS A 538 -17.69 -0.18 -22.81
CA LYS A 538 -16.54 -0.86 -23.42
C LYS A 538 -16.08 -2.05 -22.59
N LYS A 539 -16.25 -3.26 -23.14
CA LYS A 539 -15.87 -4.52 -22.49
C LYS A 539 -14.38 -4.60 -22.15
N LEU A 540 -13.50 -4.03 -22.99
CA LEU A 540 -12.06 -3.99 -22.71
C LEU A 540 -11.77 -3.21 -21.42
N TYR A 541 -12.35 -2.02 -21.26
CA TYR A 541 -12.15 -1.20 -20.07
C TYR A 541 -12.79 -1.81 -18.83
N SER A 542 -13.92 -2.52 -18.95
CA SER A 542 -14.47 -3.30 -17.83
C SER A 542 -13.54 -4.44 -17.41
N PHE A 543 -12.89 -5.11 -18.36
CA PHE A 543 -11.90 -6.14 -18.08
C PHE A 543 -10.64 -5.56 -17.43
N LEU A 544 -10.09 -4.46 -17.98
CA LEU A 544 -8.94 -3.77 -17.40
C LEU A 544 -9.28 -3.24 -15.99
N PHE A 545 -10.49 -2.73 -15.77
CA PHE A 545 -10.94 -2.32 -14.45
C PHE A 545 -10.95 -3.48 -13.46
N GLY A 546 -11.44 -4.65 -13.87
CA GLY A 546 -11.38 -5.87 -13.05
C GLY A 546 -9.95 -6.28 -12.70
N LEU A 547 -9.04 -6.21 -13.67
CA LEU A 547 -7.62 -6.50 -13.46
C LEU A 547 -6.97 -5.50 -12.50
N PHE A 548 -7.18 -4.20 -12.70
CA PHE A 548 -6.60 -3.15 -11.85
C PHE A 548 -7.19 -3.18 -10.44
N SER A 549 -8.46 -3.59 -10.30
CA SER A 549 -9.09 -3.88 -9.00
C SER A 549 -8.37 -5.02 -8.27
N LEU A 550 -8.06 -6.10 -8.99
CA LEU A 550 -7.31 -7.21 -8.42
C LEU A 550 -5.89 -6.78 -8.03
N VAL A 551 -5.20 -6.00 -8.87
CA VAL A 551 -3.86 -5.47 -8.57
C VAL A 551 -3.88 -4.56 -7.33
N SER A 552 -4.86 -3.66 -7.19
CA SER A 552 -5.01 -2.84 -5.98
C SER A 552 -5.18 -3.67 -4.71
N LEU A 553 -5.96 -4.75 -4.77
CA LEU A 553 -6.16 -5.66 -3.63
C LEU A 553 -4.89 -6.47 -3.32
N VAL A 554 -4.18 -6.94 -4.34
CA VAL A 554 -2.90 -7.63 -4.16
C VAL A 554 -1.84 -6.68 -3.57
N ALA A 555 -1.81 -5.41 -4.00
CA ALA A 555 -0.94 -4.39 -3.43
C ALA A 555 -1.21 -4.21 -1.92
N VAL A 556 -2.48 -4.17 -1.50
CA VAL A 556 -2.84 -4.18 -0.08
C VAL A 556 -2.27 -5.37 0.65
N LEU A 557 -2.42 -6.59 0.12
CA LEU A 557 -1.89 -7.80 0.76
C LEU A 557 -0.36 -7.77 0.89
N ILE A 558 0.35 -7.26 -0.12
CA ILE A 558 1.81 -7.08 -0.10
C ILE A 558 2.21 -6.10 1.01
N LEU A 559 1.50 -4.98 1.12
CA LEU A 559 1.74 -3.95 2.13
C LEU A 559 1.39 -4.45 3.54
N LEU A 560 0.32 -5.22 3.73
CA LEU A 560 0.02 -5.85 5.03
C LEU A 560 1.07 -6.90 5.41
N LYS A 561 1.59 -7.66 4.43
CA LYS A 561 2.67 -8.62 4.66
C LYS A 561 3.98 -7.91 5.00
N ASN A 562 4.25 -6.76 4.40
CA ASN A 562 5.47 -5.97 4.56
C ASN A 562 5.13 -4.51 4.92
N PRO A 563 4.62 -4.24 6.13
CA PRO A 563 4.07 -2.92 6.47
C PRO A 563 5.12 -1.81 6.49
N VAL A 564 6.41 -2.17 6.53
CA VAL A 564 7.53 -1.24 6.34
C VAL A 564 7.41 -0.45 5.04
N PHE A 565 6.89 -1.06 3.97
CA PHE A 565 6.76 -0.42 2.67
C PHE A 565 5.74 0.72 2.66
N LEU A 566 4.87 0.80 3.68
CA LEU A 566 3.97 1.94 3.87
C LEU A 566 4.74 3.20 4.27
N TYR A 567 5.91 3.06 4.91
CA TYR A 567 6.60 4.19 5.53
C TYR A 567 7.93 4.46 4.83
N GLN A 568 7.91 5.46 3.95
CA GLN A 568 9.06 5.82 3.15
C GLN A 568 9.37 7.32 3.28
N PRO A 569 10.62 7.72 3.53
CA PRO A 569 11.01 9.12 3.61
C PRO A 569 11.08 9.74 2.21
N THR A 570 10.26 10.74 1.91
CA THR A 570 10.16 11.33 0.55
C THR A 570 10.71 12.76 0.44
N THR A 571 11.09 13.36 1.57
CA THR A 571 11.62 14.72 1.70
C THR A 571 13.15 14.75 1.56
N HIS A 572 13.75 15.94 1.73
CA HIS A 572 15.17 16.28 1.53
C HIS A 572 16.21 15.35 2.18
N GLU A 573 15.80 14.45 3.06
CA GLU A 573 16.66 13.52 3.77
C GLU A 573 17.29 12.48 2.86
N ILE A 574 16.58 12.02 1.81
CA ILE A 574 17.02 10.90 0.97
C ILE A 574 16.78 11.17 -0.52
N ALA A 575 17.85 11.31 -1.29
CA ALA A 575 17.85 11.42 -2.75
C ALA A 575 17.70 10.04 -3.45
N SER A 576 16.81 9.19 -2.93
CA SER A 576 16.51 7.88 -3.52
C SER A 576 15.17 7.89 -4.26
N ARG A 577 15.20 7.41 -5.50
CA ARG A 577 14.03 7.21 -6.35
C ARG A 577 13.22 5.98 -5.94
N ALA A 578 13.89 4.92 -5.53
CA ALA A 578 13.30 3.60 -5.48
C ALA A 578 12.28 3.46 -4.35
N GLY A 579 11.07 3.03 -4.70
CA GLY A 579 10.03 2.69 -3.72
C GLY A 579 10.19 1.27 -3.20
N ASP A 580 10.17 1.07 -1.88
CA ASP A 580 10.52 -0.21 -1.24
C ASP A 580 9.63 -1.39 -1.70
N MET A 581 8.33 -1.15 -1.94
CA MET A 581 7.45 -2.19 -2.50
C MET A 581 7.91 -2.62 -3.89
N PHE A 582 8.32 -1.68 -4.74
CA PHE A 582 8.78 -1.95 -6.11
C PHE A 582 10.19 -2.55 -6.13
N VAL A 583 11.03 -2.19 -5.16
CA VAL A 583 12.28 -2.91 -4.90
C VAL A 583 11.96 -4.37 -4.54
N HIS A 584 11.05 -4.65 -3.61
CA HIS A 584 10.65 -6.01 -3.24
C HIS A 584 10.04 -6.83 -4.39
N LEU A 585 9.36 -6.15 -5.33
CA LEU A 585 8.80 -6.74 -6.54
C LEU A 585 9.82 -6.85 -7.69
N SER A 586 11.05 -6.36 -7.49
CA SER A 586 12.15 -6.54 -8.44
C SER A 586 12.79 -7.92 -8.27
N ASN A 587 13.67 -8.25 -9.21
CA ASN A 587 14.53 -9.43 -9.15
C ASN A 587 15.97 -9.02 -9.47
N ILE A 588 16.89 -9.99 -9.48
CA ILE A 588 18.32 -9.73 -9.68
C ILE A 588 18.64 -9.09 -11.05
N TYR A 589 17.84 -9.35 -12.09
CA TYR A 589 18.02 -8.81 -13.45
C TYR A 589 17.12 -7.60 -13.76
N ILE A 590 15.91 -7.58 -13.22
CA ILE A 590 14.89 -6.57 -13.51
C ILE A 590 14.64 -5.73 -12.27
N PHE A 591 15.10 -4.48 -12.33
CA PHE A 591 14.89 -3.48 -11.29
C PHE A 591 13.72 -2.55 -11.66
N LEU A 592 12.53 -2.85 -11.13
CA LEU A 592 11.29 -2.12 -11.43
C LEU A 592 11.37 -0.61 -11.18
N PRO A 593 12.05 -0.12 -10.12
CA PRO A 593 12.17 1.32 -9.91
C PRO A 593 12.74 2.13 -11.08
N ASN A 594 13.47 1.51 -12.01
CA ASN A 594 14.01 2.20 -13.19
C ASN A 594 12.96 2.48 -14.28
N ILE A 595 11.83 1.78 -14.27
CA ILE A 595 10.74 1.95 -15.27
C ILE A 595 9.51 2.65 -14.68
N LEU A 596 9.55 2.99 -13.39
CA LEU A 596 8.48 3.69 -12.69
C LEU A 596 8.81 5.18 -12.57
N PRO A 597 7.81 6.05 -12.59
CA PRO A 597 8.05 7.48 -12.47
C PRO A 597 8.49 7.83 -11.04
N SER A 598 9.29 8.88 -10.93
CA SER A 598 9.84 9.39 -9.67
C SER A 598 10.05 10.88 -9.82
N PHE A 599 9.51 11.64 -8.88
CA PHE A 599 9.47 13.11 -8.84
C PHE A 599 10.25 13.64 -7.63
N ILE A 600 11.42 13.04 -7.38
CA ILE A 600 12.36 13.51 -6.36
C ILE A 600 12.80 14.95 -6.65
N LYS A 601 13.02 15.74 -5.59
CA LYS A 601 13.33 17.17 -5.68
C LYS A 601 14.81 17.43 -6.01
N VAL A 602 15.28 16.86 -7.11
CA VAL A 602 16.60 17.10 -7.74
C VAL A 602 16.37 17.34 -9.23
N ASN A 603 17.41 17.71 -10.00
CA ASN A 603 17.25 17.81 -11.45
C ASN A 603 16.83 16.45 -12.04
N ASN A 604 15.62 16.42 -12.58
CA ASN A 604 14.91 15.20 -12.94
C ASN A 604 14.51 15.12 -14.42
N LEU A 605 14.91 16.12 -15.22
CA LEU A 605 14.49 16.27 -16.60
C LEU A 605 14.93 15.11 -17.50
N ALA A 606 16.06 14.47 -17.20
CA ALA A 606 16.56 13.32 -17.96
C ALA A 606 15.86 11.99 -17.62
N TYR A 607 14.96 11.96 -16.64
CA TYR A 607 14.33 10.73 -16.18
C TYR A 607 13.11 10.35 -17.04
N LEU A 608 13.39 9.65 -18.14
CA LEU A 608 12.41 9.23 -19.16
C LEU A 608 11.11 8.58 -18.62
N PRO A 609 11.13 7.74 -17.54
CA PRO A 609 9.90 7.14 -17.03
C PRO A 609 8.80 8.14 -16.68
N ASN A 610 9.15 9.36 -16.23
CA ASN A 610 8.14 10.38 -15.92
C ASN A 610 7.29 10.74 -17.15
N TYR A 611 7.94 10.93 -18.29
CA TYR A 611 7.26 11.27 -19.54
C TYR A 611 6.44 10.11 -20.09
N PHE A 612 6.98 8.88 -20.08
CA PHE A 612 6.27 7.70 -20.58
C PHE A 612 4.97 7.43 -19.81
N TRP A 613 4.98 7.60 -18.48
CA TRP A 613 3.78 7.40 -17.68
C TRP A 613 2.73 8.49 -17.91
N ILE A 614 3.14 9.76 -18.04
CA ILE A 614 2.22 10.86 -18.37
C ILE A 614 1.59 10.64 -19.75
N LEU A 615 2.41 10.34 -20.76
CA LEU A 615 1.94 10.03 -22.12
C LEU A 615 1.02 8.80 -22.13
N GLY A 616 1.34 7.77 -21.34
CA GLY A 616 0.53 6.57 -21.19
C GLY A 616 -0.86 6.86 -20.63
N ILE A 617 -0.98 7.75 -19.64
CA ILE A 617 -2.28 8.17 -19.08
C ILE A 617 -3.08 8.97 -20.10
N ILE A 618 -2.44 9.91 -20.77
CA ILE A 618 -3.07 10.70 -21.83
C ILE A 618 -3.60 9.76 -22.92
N ALA A 619 -2.77 8.83 -23.40
CA ALA A 619 -3.17 7.83 -24.39
C ALA A 619 -4.33 6.97 -23.88
N PHE A 620 -4.27 6.48 -22.63
CA PHE A 620 -5.34 5.68 -22.02
C PHE A 620 -6.70 6.38 -22.03
N VAL A 621 -6.71 7.69 -21.74
CA VAL A 621 -7.92 8.55 -21.77
C VAL A 621 -8.35 8.86 -23.20
N LEU A 622 -7.43 9.26 -24.10
CA LEU A 622 -7.76 9.60 -25.49
C LEU A 622 -8.33 8.38 -26.25
N ILE A 623 -7.73 7.20 -26.06
CA ILE A 623 -8.25 5.93 -26.61
C ILE A 623 -9.68 5.68 -26.08
N TYR A 624 -9.96 5.99 -24.82
CA TYR A 624 -11.29 5.88 -24.24
C TYR A 624 -12.26 6.92 -24.82
N ILE A 625 -11.81 8.11 -25.21
CA ILE A 625 -12.67 9.13 -25.81
C ILE A 625 -13.01 8.78 -27.26
N PHE A 626 -12.01 8.41 -28.07
CA PHE A 626 -12.13 8.32 -29.52
C PHE A 626 -12.61 6.96 -30.04
N ILE A 627 -12.39 5.86 -29.30
CA ILE A 627 -12.95 4.57 -29.69
C ILE A 627 -14.48 4.62 -29.48
N LYS A 628 -15.24 4.94 -30.54
CA LYS A 628 -16.70 5.06 -30.48
C LYS A 628 -17.43 3.72 -30.53
N LYS A 629 -16.86 2.71 -31.19
CA LYS A 629 -17.49 1.39 -31.37
C LYS A 629 -17.25 0.49 -30.15
N GLU A 630 -18.26 -0.28 -29.77
CA GLU A 630 -18.05 -1.48 -28.97
C GLU A 630 -17.13 -2.40 -29.77
N ILE A 631 -15.84 -2.44 -29.40
CA ILE A 631 -14.94 -3.43 -29.97
C ILE A 631 -15.44 -4.79 -29.47
N HIS A 632 -16.07 -5.55 -30.36
CA HIS A 632 -16.41 -6.94 -30.12
C HIS A 632 -15.12 -7.76 -30.10
N LEU A 633 -14.41 -7.69 -28.98
CA LEU A 633 -13.26 -8.54 -28.73
C LEU A 633 -13.75 -9.99 -28.73
N LYS A 634 -13.11 -10.82 -29.58
CA LYS A 634 -13.36 -12.26 -29.63
C LYS A 634 -13.22 -12.83 -28.21
N LYS A 635 -14.05 -13.81 -27.87
CA LYS A 635 -14.05 -14.47 -26.54
C LYS A 635 -12.65 -14.87 -26.05
N TYR A 636 -11.80 -15.31 -26.97
CA TYR A 636 -10.43 -15.77 -26.75
C TYR A 636 -9.42 -14.65 -26.44
N PHE A 637 -9.66 -13.41 -26.86
CA PHE A 637 -8.73 -12.30 -26.64
C PHE A 637 -8.38 -12.16 -25.15
N PHE A 638 -9.38 -12.27 -24.28
CA PHE A 638 -9.19 -12.14 -22.83
C PHE A 638 -8.35 -13.28 -22.23
N HIS A 639 -8.43 -14.48 -22.81
CA HIS A 639 -7.61 -15.62 -22.38
C HIS A 639 -6.15 -15.42 -22.84
N PHE A 640 -5.93 -15.06 -24.12
CA PHE A 640 -4.59 -14.78 -24.64
C PHE A 640 -3.92 -13.61 -23.92
N PHE A 641 -4.64 -12.52 -23.68
CA PHE A 641 -4.12 -11.38 -22.92
C PHE A 641 -3.76 -11.77 -21.49
N SER A 642 -4.58 -12.63 -20.86
CA SER A 642 -4.29 -13.14 -19.52
C SER A 642 -3.04 -14.02 -19.49
N ILE A 643 -2.82 -14.87 -20.50
CA ILE A 643 -1.60 -15.69 -20.64
C ILE A 643 -0.38 -14.80 -20.88
N PHE A 644 -0.50 -13.80 -21.76
CA PHE A 644 0.58 -12.83 -21.99
C PHE A 644 0.98 -12.13 -20.69
N LEU A 645 0.00 -11.67 -19.91
CA LEU A 645 0.27 -11.04 -18.61
C LEU A 645 0.89 -12.02 -17.60
N LEU A 646 0.43 -13.28 -17.59
CA LEU A 646 0.99 -14.33 -16.76
C LEU A 646 2.46 -14.62 -17.12
N LEU A 647 2.81 -14.61 -18.40
CA LEU A 647 4.20 -14.73 -18.87
C LEU A 647 5.03 -13.54 -18.40
N VAL A 648 4.51 -12.31 -18.50
CA VAL A 648 5.20 -11.12 -17.96
C VAL A 648 5.47 -11.29 -16.46
N PHE A 649 4.48 -11.73 -15.67
CA PHE A 649 4.65 -11.97 -14.24
C PHE A 649 5.62 -13.13 -13.93
N PHE A 650 5.67 -14.15 -14.80
CA PHE A 650 6.65 -15.22 -14.69
C PHE A 650 8.09 -14.68 -14.84
N PHE A 651 8.36 -13.88 -15.86
CA PHE A 651 9.68 -13.24 -16.03
C PHE A 651 10.03 -12.27 -14.90
N LEU A 652 9.04 -11.56 -14.34
CA LEU A 652 9.27 -10.61 -13.27
C LEU A 652 9.52 -11.27 -11.91
N TRP A 653 8.78 -12.32 -11.56
CA TRP A 653 8.71 -12.81 -10.16
C TRP A 653 9.02 -14.29 -9.96
N VAL A 654 9.13 -15.08 -11.04
CA VAL A 654 9.29 -16.54 -10.96
C VAL A 654 10.60 -17.01 -11.59
N LEU A 655 10.95 -16.55 -12.79
CA LEU A 655 12.09 -17.09 -13.53
C LEU A 655 13.43 -16.81 -12.85
N TYR A 656 13.61 -15.61 -12.29
CA TYR A 656 14.88 -15.14 -11.75
C TYR A 656 14.85 -15.03 -10.21
N PRO A 657 16.02 -15.19 -9.54
CA PRO A 657 16.17 -14.98 -8.11
C PRO A 657 15.65 -13.63 -7.65
N ARG A 658 14.94 -13.62 -6.53
CA ARG A 658 14.28 -12.43 -5.98
C ARG A 658 15.20 -11.57 -5.12
N SER A 659 16.44 -11.99 -4.90
CA SER A 659 17.45 -11.19 -4.20
C SER A 659 17.77 -9.92 -5.01
N VAL A 660 17.45 -8.76 -4.44
CA VAL A 660 17.55 -7.47 -5.13
C VAL A 660 18.91 -6.84 -4.85
N LEU A 661 19.58 -6.41 -5.91
CA LEU A 661 20.89 -5.76 -5.85
C LEU A 661 20.76 -4.26 -5.57
N TYR A 662 20.21 -3.90 -4.40
CA TYR A 662 19.90 -2.51 -4.05
C TYR A 662 19.84 -2.28 -2.51
N PRO A 663 20.05 -1.04 -2.02
CA PRO A 663 21.02 -0.10 -2.56
C PRO A 663 22.43 -0.67 -2.38
N THR A 664 23.35 -0.31 -3.27
CA THR A 664 24.73 -0.82 -3.24
C THR A 664 25.63 0.10 -2.44
N ARG A 665 26.34 -0.43 -1.46
CA ARG A 665 27.40 0.27 -0.72
C ARG A 665 28.73 -0.47 -0.92
N THR A 666 29.72 0.24 -1.46
CA THR A 666 31.04 -0.34 -1.71
C THR A 666 31.97 -0.07 -0.53
N PHE A 667 32.56 -1.12 0.04
CA PHE A 667 33.62 -1.01 1.04
C PHE A 667 34.97 -1.29 0.42
N ARG A 668 35.94 -0.38 0.63
CA ARG A 668 37.33 -0.54 0.21
C ARG A 668 38.15 -1.03 1.40
N TYR A 669 38.94 -2.07 1.17
CA TYR A 669 39.87 -2.66 2.15
C TYR A 669 41.31 -2.28 1.82
N SER A 670 41.62 -2.05 0.54
CA SER A 670 42.89 -1.50 0.06
C SER A 670 42.66 -0.72 -1.24
N SER A 671 43.72 -0.15 -1.83
CA SER A 671 43.67 0.53 -3.14
C SER A 671 43.13 -0.37 -4.26
N GLN A 672 43.34 -1.68 -4.15
CA GLN A 672 42.94 -2.68 -5.16
C GLN A 672 41.78 -3.58 -4.71
N LYS A 673 41.42 -3.61 -3.41
CA LYS A 673 40.38 -4.49 -2.86
C LYS A 673 39.12 -3.71 -2.50
N ALA A 674 38.02 -4.02 -3.17
CA ALA A 674 36.71 -3.49 -2.86
C ALA A 674 35.62 -4.55 -3.03
N MET A 675 34.62 -4.54 -2.15
CA MET A 675 33.42 -5.37 -2.26
C MET A 675 32.17 -4.50 -2.21
N GLY A 676 31.17 -4.82 -3.05
CA GLY A 676 29.87 -4.17 -3.04
C GLY A 676 28.89 -4.95 -2.16
N PHE A 677 28.18 -4.28 -1.26
CA PHE A 677 27.16 -4.88 -0.39
C PHE A 677 25.79 -4.30 -0.72
N TYR A 678 24.75 -5.14 -0.67
CA TYR A 678 23.38 -4.75 -0.98
C TYR A 678 22.55 -4.69 0.30
N LEU A 679 22.03 -3.51 0.64
CA LEU A 679 21.48 -3.26 1.98
C LEU A 679 19.99 -3.61 2.12
N PHE A 680 19.20 -3.61 1.04
CA PHE A 680 17.77 -3.91 1.10
C PHE A 680 17.49 -5.35 1.59
N PRO A 681 18.21 -6.39 1.13
CA PRO A 681 18.07 -7.75 1.65
C PRO A 681 18.43 -7.89 3.13
N MET A 682 19.27 -7.01 3.68
CA MET A 682 19.70 -7.07 5.08
C MET A 682 18.56 -6.75 6.06
N GLY A 683 17.52 -6.03 5.63
CA GLY A 683 16.38 -5.71 6.47
C GLY A 683 16.66 -4.65 7.54
N ARG A 684 15.76 -4.56 8.53
CA ARG A 684 15.79 -3.52 9.58
C ARG A 684 16.81 -3.82 10.67
N GLY A 685 17.28 -2.75 11.32
CA GLY A 685 18.16 -2.84 12.48
C GLY A 685 19.61 -3.19 12.13
N VAL A 686 20.02 -3.00 10.88
CA VAL A 686 21.41 -3.19 10.43
C VAL A 686 22.05 -1.82 10.23
N VAL A 687 23.09 -1.54 10.99
CA VAL A 687 23.92 -0.35 10.79
C VAL A 687 25.25 -0.78 10.21
N ALA A 688 25.50 -0.40 8.96
CA ALA A 688 26.77 -0.67 8.29
C ALA A 688 27.77 0.48 8.54
N LYS A 689 28.97 0.17 9.05
CA LYS A 689 30.09 1.13 9.23
C LYS A 689 31.20 0.86 8.21
N LYS A 690 32.46 1.23 8.51
CA LYS A 690 33.61 1.05 7.61
C LYS A 690 33.97 -0.43 7.52
N MET A 691 34.74 -0.81 6.49
CA MET A 691 35.30 -2.17 6.31
C MET A 691 34.26 -3.31 6.47
N ALA A 692 33.04 -3.09 5.96
CA ALA A 692 31.91 -4.02 6.06
C ALA A 692 31.62 -4.53 7.48
N GLU A 693 31.78 -3.67 8.48
CA GLU A 693 31.23 -3.89 9.82
C GLU A 693 29.71 -3.66 9.82
N PHE A 694 28.96 -4.66 10.26
CA PHE A 694 27.53 -4.62 10.43
C PHE A 694 27.19 -4.80 11.90
N TYR A 695 26.40 -3.85 12.42
CA TYR A 695 25.87 -3.88 13.77
C TYR A 695 24.39 -4.23 13.71
N LEU A 696 24.03 -5.39 14.25
CA LEU A 696 22.70 -5.99 14.20
C LEU A 696 21.98 -5.69 15.52
N HIS A 697 21.00 -4.81 15.47
CA HIS A 697 20.30 -4.26 16.64
C HIS A 697 19.02 -5.01 17.02
N ARG A 698 18.69 -6.10 16.33
CA ARG A 698 17.46 -6.87 16.56
C ARG A 698 17.71 -8.36 16.44
N GLU A 699 16.91 -9.13 17.16
CA GLU A 699 16.80 -10.56 16.94
C GLU A 699 16.04 -10.81 15.64
N ASN A 700 16.70 -11.39 14.63
CA ASN A 700 16.10 -11.69 13.34
C ASN A 700 16.99 -12.62 12.51
N SER A 701 16.44 -13.10 11.40
CA SER A 701 17.23 -13.65 10.29
C SER A 701 17.64 -12.53 9.32
N TYR A 702 18.94 -12.43 9.06
CA TYR A 702 19.56 -11.43 8.21
C TYR A 702 20.14 -12.07 6.94
N LYS A 703 19.90 -11.45 5.79
CA LYS A 703 20.49 -11.86 4.50
C LYS A 703 21.47 -10.79 4.02
N ILE A 704 22.75 -11.13 4.02
CA ILE A 704 23.84 -10.26 3.57
C ILE A 704 24.30 -10.72 2.21
N LEU A 705 23.93 -9.95 1.18
CA LEU A 705 24.35 -10.18 -0.19
C LEU A 705 25.50 -9.24 -0.54
N PHE A 706 26.57 -9.77 -1.12
CA PHE A 706 27.72 -8.99 -1.52
C PHE A 706 28.36 -9.49 -2.82
N SER A 707 29.17 -8.64 -3.44
CA SER A 707 29.76 -8.88 -4.74
C SER A 707 31.23 -8.47 -4.81
N SER A 708 31.98 -9.19 -5.64
CA SER A 708 33.36 -8.88 -5.99
C SER A 708 33.54 -8.91 -7.51
N ARG A 709 34.50 -8.14 -8.02
CA ARG A 709 34.92 -8.18 -9.43
C ARG A 709 35.79 -9.40 -9.74
N THR A 710 36.49 -9.93 -8.74
CA THR A 710 37.32 -11.13 -8.85
C THR A 710 36.76 -12.22 -7.95
N LYS A 711 36.97 -13.49 -8.31
CA LYS A 711 36.62 -14.62 -7.45
C LYS A 711 37.39 -14.50 -6.12
N LEU A 712 36.71 -14.76 -5.01
CA LEU A 712 37.29 -14.69 -3.67
C LEU A 712 37.87 -16.06 -3.31
N GLU A 713 39.12 -16.10 -2.85
CA GLU A 713 39.82 -17.33 -2.45
C GLU A 713 39.50 -17.71 -1.01
N LYS A 714 39.59 -16.75 -0.09
CA LYS A 714 39.30 -16.89 1.34
C LYS A 714 38.51 -15.69 1.85
N ILE A 715 37.53 -15.93 2.71
CA ILE A 715 36.73 -14.91 3.38
C ILE A 715 36.80 -15.16 4.87
N LYS A 716 37.16 -14.13 5.64
CA LYS A 716 37.12 -14.14 7.08
C LYS A 716 35.84 -13.47 7.56
N PHE A 717 35.09 -14.17 8.41
CA PHE A 717 33.94 -13.65 9.13
C PHE A 717 34.33 -13.43 10.58
N THR A 718 34.03 -12.25 11.12
CA THR A 718 34.16 -11.97 12.55
C THR A 718 32.78 -11.65 13.10
N PHE A 719 32.32 -12.36 14.12
CA PHE A 719 30.95 -12.24 14.61
C PHE A 719 30.83 -12.54 16.10
N GLY A 720 29.93 -11.83 16.80
CA GLY A 720 29.70 -12.03 18.23
C GLY A 720 29.25 -10.78 18.96
N SER A 721 29.13 -10.88 20.28
CA SER A 721 28.82 -9.77 21.17
C SER A 721 29.61 -9.93 22.46
N GLU A 722 30.27 -8.85 22.90
CA GLU A 722 31.04 -8.82 24.15
C GLU A 722 30.16 -8.71 25.40
N ARG A 723 28.85 -8.43 25.21
CA ARG A 723 27.92 -8.10 26.30
C ARG A 723 26.74 -9.05 26.42
N GLY A 724 26.62 -10.03 25.51
CA GLY A 724 25.46 -10.90 25.46
C GLY A 724 25.74 -12.28 24.89
N GLU A 725 24.75 -13.14 25.06
CA GLU A 725 24.71 -14.53 24.64
C GLU A 725 23.67 -14.73 23.53
N TYR A 726 24.12 -15.38 22.44
CA TYR A 726 23.31 -15.56 21.25
C TYR A 726 23.45 -17.00 20.72
N GLU A 727 22.33 -17.58 20.29
CA GLU A 727 22.34 -18.72 19.39
C GLU A 727 22.44 -18.18 17.95
N VAL A 728 23.44 -18.68 17.22
CA VAL A 728 23.85 -18.14 15.92
C VAL A 728 23.96 -19.28 14.92
N ARG A 729 23.23 -19.16 13.82
CA ARG A 729 23.42 -20.01 12.63
C ARG A 729 23.88 -19.17 11.46
N LEU A 730 25.02 -19.55 10.90
CA LEU A 730 25.57 -18.95 9.69
C LEU A 730 25.45 -19.95 8.55
N SER A 731 24.98 -19.47 7.41
CA SER A 731 24.93 -20.24 6.18
C SER A 731 25.50 -19.44 5.02
N PHE A 732 26.33 -20.07 4.21
CA PHE A 732 26.81 -19.53 2.94
C PHE A 732 25.94 -20.08 1.81
N PHE A 733 25.11 -19.21 1.22
CA PHE A 733 23.91 -19.63 0.49
C PHE A 733 23.07 -20.60 1.36
N ASP A 734 22.93 -21.85 0.93
CA ASP A 734 22.20 -22.93 1.64
C ASP A 734 23.11 -23.85 2.46
N LEU A 735 24.43 -23.60 2.47
CA LEU A 735 25.41 -24.46 3.13
C LEU A 735 25.63 -23.95 4.56
N SER A 736 25.33 -24.79 5.56
CA SER A 736 25.63 -24.45 6.95
C SER A 736 27.15 -24.39 7.16
N ILE A 737 27.64 -23.27 7.71
CA ILE A 737 29.06 -23.07 8.01
C ILE A 737 29.34 -22.93 9.51
N PHE A 738 28.34 -22.55 10.30
CA PHE A 738 28.42 -22.49 11.76
C PHE A 738 27.03 -22.63 12.37
N ASP A 739 26.89 -23.46 13.39
CA ASP A 739 25.69 -23.59 14.23
C ASP A 739 26.16 -23.75 15.67
N GLY A 740 25.89 -22.76 16.51
CA GLY A 740 26.36 -22.77 17.88
C GLY A 740 26.03 -21.51 18.65
N LYS A 741 26.62 -21.40 19.84
CA LYS A 741 26.46 -20.23 20.72
C LYS A 741 27.70 -19.33 20.70
N THR A 742 27.47 -18.04 20.84
CA THR A 742 28.48 -17.03 21.17
C THR A 742 28.13 -16.42 22.52
N SER A 743 29.06 -16.48 23.48
CA SER A 743 28.85 -15.98 24.84
C SER A 743 29.95 -14.98 25.17
N TYR A 744 29.62 -13.69 25.20
CA TYR A 744 30.53 -12.60 25.61
C TYR A 744 31.86 -12.55 24.82
N GLU A 745 31.82 -12.98 23.56
CA GLU A 745 33.02 -13.12 22.72
C GLU A 745 32.73 -12.74 21.26
N LYS A 746 33.81 -12.51 20.50
CA LYS A 746 33.78 -12.44 19.03
C LYS A 746 34.56 -13.63 18.48
N LYS A 747 33.87 -14.47 17.69
CA LYS A 747 34.48 -15.59 16.97
C LYS A 747 34.96 -15.16 15.60
N GLU A 748 35.96 -15.86 15.10
CA GLU A 748 36.47 -15.73 13.75
C GLU A 748 36.31 -17.05 13.00
N LEU A 749 35.86 -16.98 11.75
CA LEU A 749 35.70 -18.12 10.87
C LEU A 749 36.30 -17.79 9.51
N ILE A 750 37.21 -18.62 9.01
CA ILE A 750 37.78 -18.49 7.66
C ILE A 750 37.13 -19.53 6.77
N LEU A 751 36.54 -19.07 5.66
CA LEU A 751 35.85 -19.90 4.69
C LEU A 751 36.49 -19.73 3.31
N SER A 752 36.76 -20.85 2.62
CA SER A 752 37.03 -20.84 1.18
C SER A 752 35.71 -20.96 0.42
N PRO A 753 35.28 -19.95 -0.36
CA PRO A 753 34.00 -19.97 -1.05
C PRO A 753 33.85 -21.16 -2.00
N SER A 754 32.93 -22.07 -1.69
CA SER A 754 32.67 -23.27 -2.50
C SER A 754 31.88 -22.99 -3.77
N ALA A 755 31.11 -21.89 -3.79
CA ALA A 755 30.26 -21.48 -4.91
C ALA A 755 30.11 -19.97 -4.99
N TYR A 756 29.67 -19.49 -6.15
CA TYR A 756 29.25 -18.10 -6.39
C TYR A 756 28.13 -18.08 -7.42
N TYR A 757 27.30 -17.04 -7.37
CA TYR A 757 26.31 -16.79 -8.43
C TYR A 757 26.89 -15.79 -9.46
N PRO A 758 27.03 -16.18 -10.74
CA PRO A 758 27.54 -15.29 -11.78
C PRO A 758 26.49 -14.24 -12.15
N PHE A 759 26.85 -12.96 -12.04
CA PHE A 759 25.98 -11.87 -12.46
C PHE A 759 26.75 -10.80 -13.23
N LYS A 760 26.51 -10.71 -14.53
CA LYS A 760 27.26 -9.83 -15.45
C LYS A 760 28.77 -10.08 -15.31
N LYS A 761 29.53 -9.10 -14.80
CA LYS A 761 30.98 -9.19 -14.55
C LYS A 761 31.32 -9.30 -13.06
N LEU A 762 30.38 -9.76 -12.24
CA LEU A 762 30.50 -9.85 -10.79
C LEU A 762 30.28 -11.28 -10.31
N PHE A 763 31.01 -11.64 -9.26
CA PHE A 763 30.82 -12.85 -8.47
C PHE A 763 29.97 -12.46 -7.25
N LEU A 764 28.74 -12.97 -7.18
CA LEU A 764 27.84 -12.71 -6.05
C LEU A 764 27.94 -13.81 -5.01
N TYR A 765 27.84 -13.41 -3.75
CA TYR A 765 27.93 -14.24 -2.56
C TYR A 765 26.81 -13.87 -1.59
N GLU A 766 26.22 -14.87 -0.94
CA GLU A 766 25.17 -14.70 0.06
C GLU A 766 25.59 -15.32 1.39
N ILE A 767 25.42 -14.55 2.48
CA ILE A 767 25.52 -15.04 3.85
C ILE A 767 24.19 -14.80 4.55
N ASN A 768 23.64 -15.88 5.13
CA ASN A 768 22.45 -15.85 5.95
C ASN A 768 22.87 -16.01 7.42
N ILE A 769 22.35 -15.15 8.28
CA ILE A 769 22.61 -15.14 9.72
C ILE A 769 21.27 -15.28 10.43
N ASN A 770 21.06 -16.36 11.17
CA ASN A 770 19.92 -16.48 12.08
C ASN A 770 20.40 -16.20 13.51
N LEU A 771 19.86 -15.15 14.12
CA LEU A 771 20.21 -14.73 15.48
C LEU A 771 19.02 -14.91 16.40
N LYS A 772 19.24 -15.61 17.51
CA LYS A 772 18.31 -15.69 18.64
C LYS A 772 19.02 -15.24 19.91
N LYS A 773 18.47 -14.23 20.58
CA LYS A 773 19.07 -13.67 21.80
C LYS A 773 18.70 -14.55 22.99
N LEU A 774 19.67 -14.86 23.84
CA LEU A 774 19.48 -15.70 25.03
C LEU A 774 19.54 -14.90 26.34
N SER A 775 20.27 -13.79 26.35
CA SER A 775 20.49 -12.95 27.53
C SER A 775 19.66 -11.66 27.52
N SER A 776 19.62 -10.96 28.66
CA SER A 776 18.69 -9.86 28.93
C SER A 776 19.10 -8.49 28.37
N GLU A 777 20.30 -8.34 27.82
CA GLU A 777 20.81 -7.07 27.31
C GLU A 777 19.97 -6.53 26.13
N SER A 778 20.06 -5.22 25.93
CA SER A 778 19.33 -4.51 24.90
C SER A 778 20.17 -4.43 23.63
N MET A 779 19.84 -5.21 22.59
CA MET A 779 20.50 -5.13 21.27
C MET A 779 20.49 -3.73 20.62
N PRO A 780 19.47 -2.87 20.83
CA PRO A 780 19.56 -1.47 20.42
C PRO A 780 20.72 -0.70 21.04
N VAL A 781 21.13 -1.05 22.26
CA VAL A 781 22.26 -0.43 22.97
C VAL A 781 23.56 -1.14 22.63
N ASP A 782 23.55 -2.47 22.71
CA ASP A 782 24.69 -3.36 22.53
C ASP A 782 24.43 -4.33 21.37
N PRO A 783 24.59 -3.87 20.11
CA PRO A 783 24.28 -4.67 18.93
C PRO A 783 25.24 -5.84 18.73
N TYR A 784 24.72 -6.90 18.13
CA TYR A 784 25.52 -8.03 17.69
C TYR A 784 26.41 -7.61 16.51
N PHE A 785 27.71 -7.90 16.58
CA PHE A 785 28.68 -7.52 15.57
C PHE A 785 28.82 -8.61 14.50
N PHE A 786 28.91 -8.21 13.24
CA PHE A 786 29.23 -9.09 12.12
C PHE A 786 30.10 -8.34 11.10
N GLN A 787 31.18 -8.97 10.64
CA GLN A 787 32.10 -8.37 9.66
C GLN A 787 32.51 -9.40 8.61
N VAL A 788 32.70 -8.92 7.38
CA VAL A 788 33.17 -9.73 6.24
C VAL A 788 34.48 -9.14 5.72
N ILE A 789 35.56 -9.92 5.73
CA ILE A 789 36.90 -9.48 5.31
C ILE A 789 37.40 -10.39 4.18
N PRO A 790 37.79 -9.86 3.01
CA PRO A 790 38.36 -10.66 1.94
C PRO A 790 39.85 -10.91 2.22
N MET A 791 40.24 -12.18 2.35
CA MET A 791 41.64 -12.60 2.50
C MET A 791 42.20 -13.04 1.15
N LYS A 792 43.52 -12.86 0.99
CA LYS A 792 44.30 -13.51 -0.07
C LYS A 792 45.32 -14.39 0.64
N GLU A 793 45.78 -15.44 -0.04
CA GLU A 793 47.03 -16.08 0.37
C GLU A 793 48.20 -15.10 0.32
#